data_AF-A0AAN7SNL0-F1
#
_entry.id   AF-A0AAN7SNL0-F1
#
_cell.length_a   1.000
_cell.length_b   1.000
_cell.length_c   1.000
_cell.angle_alpha   90.00
_cell.angle_beta   90.00
_cell.angle_gamma   90.00
#
_symmetry.space_group_name_H-M   'P 1'
#
loop_
_entity.id
_entity.type
_entity.pdbx_description
1 polymer ?
#
loop_
_entity_poly.entity_id
_entity_poly.type
_entity_poly.pdbx_seq_one_letter_code
_entity_poly.pdbx_strand_id
1 'polypeptide(L)'
;MAESENALNLLPDKPCKHCKSMPKLGLKCKNCGSVFHPGCVKYIKNVKLINDNQVICCANSETEPVAASELCTNINTTNIVNNGDVSSIEINYLKSLLAHKDLIINNQQDTIESLKAQVGLLNTLLSSTSLNTVAGSLQQTTKMETRWYLMPGQSLETTKIEDRGRALHATKDAWKNITRHLDRNRLKQEAIDHEIHQKQALKKGSQDMTRNWDNSVENIRKRKEEARLARIAKEEQDKMERFYILRGEQETLRQKYISDAKKKIYLTKGHPKGLTSALILSEVLYEREKQMELDQEILEHELDEAAKYAESVKEGARQEEKEKMEERQKEYEKKMENRKLYLNEIQQREETNRKQRQDRIDKERQDIANMEKEFARIKQIETEDEQQRRDNTKKEVAEFVKEQEHALEIIRLEDLEQDNIIKIYAEAKHNIDCIRRRKEEEMQKALNARREAAVKKAVAAAQAKGDEEDRIIKKAIEEREEIEFEKLQAEKKYQEQLEKDRKEERIKQAKREAQRKFEENEIMKWQMLNRFKTNDVIKEYNKKKEEEEWQKKLRYRQNLFEQMAENDVVKKIQKDKEDKIFQESLEKINDEDKQFFDYADEVLEYAKKKNRSTTPIERCIYVSTNHDKQFLFSNFVNF
;
A
#
# COMPACT_ATOMS: atom_id res chain seq x y z
N MET A 1 30.91 -45.90 -2.14
CA MET A 1 29.56 -45.46 -2.56
C MET A 1 29.72 -44.04 -3.04
N ALA A 2 29.84 -43.75 -4.34
CA ALA A 2 29.12 -44.32 -5.49
C ALA A 2 27.61 -44.00 -5.40
N GLU A 3 26.95 -43.43 -6.41
CA GLU A 3 27.41 -43.16 -7.78
C GLU A 3 26.59 -42.01 -8.41
N SER A 4 27.21 -41.32 -9.39
CA SER A 4 26.62 -40.50 -10.48
C SER A 4 25.52 -39.44 -10.15
N GLU A 5 25.16 -38.49 -11.03
CA GLU A 5 25.73 -38.18 -12.34
C GLU A 5 25.84 -36.66 -12.55
N ASN A 6 26.93 -36.21 -13.18
CA ASN A 6 27.16 -34.81 -13.47
C ASN A 6 26.39 -34.42 -14.74
N ALA A 7 25.14 -33.96 -14.56
CA ALA A 7 24.22 -33.58 -15.63
C ALA A 7 24.68 -32.31 -16.38
N LEU A 8 25.70 -32.48 -17.21
CA LEU A 8 26.17 -31.51 -18.21
C LEU A 8 24.97 -30.92 -18.97
N ASN A 9 24.98 -29.60 -19.14
CA ASN A 9 23.97 -28.88 -19.92
C ASN A 9 24.07 -29.27 -21.40
N LEU A 10 23.45 -30.39 -21.76
CA LEU A 10 23.23 -30.85 -23.13
C LEU A 10 22.43 -29.78 -23.88
N LEU A 11 23.18 -28.94 -24.62
CA LEU A 11 22.65 -27.97 -25.57
C LEU A 11 21.61 -28.68 -26.45
N PRO A 12 20.39 -28.15 -26.58
CA PRO A 12 19.33 -28.88 -27.26
C PRO A 12 19.56 -28.93 -28.77
N ASP A 13 19.88 -30.11 -29.30
CA ASP A 13 20.13 -30.40 -30.73
C ASP A 13 18.95 -30.12 -31.67
N LYS A 14 17.85 -29.57 -31.15
CA LYS A 14 16.61 -29.30 -31.90
C LYS A 14 16.21 -27.84 -31.74
N PRO A 15 16.03 -27.09 -32.85
CA PRO A 15 15.62 -25.70 -32.80
C PRO A 15 14.23 -25.54 -32.17
N CYS A 16 13.96 -24.35 -31.65
CA CYS A 16 12.67 -24.04 -31.02
C CYS A 16 11.53 -24.22 -32.03
N LYS A 17 10.55 -25.08 -31.70
CA LYS A 17 9.44 -25.42 -32.61
C LYS A 17 8.54 -24.23 -33.02
N HIS A 18 8.64 -23.09 -32.33
CA HIS A 18 7.95 -21.86 -32.68
C HIS A 18 8.78 -20.95 -33.60
N CYS A 19 9.93 -20.46 -33.13
CA CYS A 19 10.76 -19.46 -33.84
C CYS A 19 11.93 -20.02 -34.65
N LYS A 20 12.11 -21.35 -34.69
CA LYS A 20 13.14 -22.09 -35.43
C LYS A 20 14.61 -21.78 -35.10
N SER A 21 14.90 -20.93 -34.13
CA SER A 21 16.25 -20.67 -33.59
C SER A 21 16.62 -21.61 -32.43
N MET A 22 17.93 -21.83 -32.21
CA MET A 22 18.46 -22.76 -31.20
C MET A 22 18.40 -22.18 -29.77
N PRO A 23 17.69 -22.81 -28.82
CA PRO A 23 17.60 -22.29 -27.45
C PRO A 23 18.84 -22.62 -26.60
N LYS A 24 19.46 -21.62 -25.98
CA LYS A 24 20.55 -21.82 -25.00
C LYS A 24 20.06 -22.51 -23.71
N LEU A 25 18.83 -22.21 -23.31
CA LEU A 25 18.05 -22.91 -22.28
C LEU A 25 16.66 -23.16 -22.87
N GLY A 26 16.21 -24.41 -22.87
CA GLY A 26 15.05 -24.83 -23.66
C GLY A 26 14.13 -25.80 -22.92
N LEU A 27 12.87 -25.39 -22.74
CA LEU A 27 11.78 -26.20 -22.20
C LEU A 27 11.51 -27.38 -23.14
N LYS A 28 11.60 -28.62 -22.64
CA LYS A 28 11.36 -29.84 -23.43
C LYS A 28 9.91 -30.33 -23.24
N CYS A 29 9.25 -30.71 -24.33
CA CYS A 29 7.93 -31.33 -24.28
C CYS A 29 8.03 -32.78 -23.79
N LYS A 30 7.34 -33.12 -22.71
CA LYS A 30 7.33 -34.47 -22.13
C LYS A 30 6.86 -35.55 -23.11
N ASN A 31 5.86 -35.25 -23.94
CA ASN A 31 5.22 -36.24 -24.82
C ASN A 31 5.88 -36.38 -26.21
N CYS A 32 6.60 -35.35 -26.70
CA CYS A 32 7.12 -35.36 -28.08
C CYS A 32 8.53 -34.78 -28.26
N GLY A 33 9.26 -34.52 -27.18
CA GLY A 33 10.66 -34.08 -27.20
C GLY A 33 10.93 -32.74 -27.91
N SER A 34 9.89 -32.00 -28.30
CA SER A 34 9.99 -30.69 -28.94
C SER A 34 10.52 -29.66 -27.95
N VAL A 35 11.45 -28.79 -28.39
CA VAL A 35 12.10 -27.80 -27.52
C VAL A 35 11.52 -26.41 -27.76
N PHE A 36 11.44 -25.58 -26.71
CA PHE A 36 10.93 -24.22 -26.77
C PHE A 36 11.77 -23.25 -25.91
N HIS A 37 11.97 -22.01 -26.38
CA HIS A 37 12.43 -20.95 -25.49
C HIS A 37 11.36 -20.65 -24.41
N PRO A 38 11.75 -20.29 -23.17
CA PRO A 38 10.82 -19.84 -22.14
C PRO A 38 9.89 -18.71 -22.59
N GLY A 39 10.40 -17.75 -23.36
CA GLY A 39 9.59 -16.69 -23.98
C GLY A 39 8.64 -17.19 -25.08
N CYS A 40 9.05 -18.19 -25.87
CA CYS A 40 8.25 -18.70 -26.98
C CYS A 40 7.06 -19.55 -26.56
N VAL A 41 7.11 -20.24 -25.40
CA VAL A 41 5.98 -21.05 -24.90
C VAL A 41 4.72 -20.20 -24.71
N LYS A 42 4.86 -18.93 -24.31
CA LYS A 42 3.74 -17.99 -24.10
C LYS A 42 2.91 -17.71 -25.36
N TYR A 43 3.47 -17.94 -26.55
CA TYR A 43 2.79 -17.70 -27.84
C TYR A 43 2.15 -18.97 -28.44
N ILE A 44 2.23 -20.11 -27.76
CA ILE A 44 1.67 -21.38 -28.25
C ILE A 44 0.40 -21.71 -27.46
N LYS A 45 -0.75 -21.58 -28.13
CA LYS A 45 -2.03 -22.02 -27.59
C LYS A 45 -1.97 -23.52 -27.27
N ASN A 46 -2.61 -23.93 -26.17
CA ASN A 46 -2.73 -25.31 -25.69
C ASN A 46 -1.43 -25.96 -25.19
N VAL A 47 -0.47 -25.17 -24.67
CA VAL A 47 0.68 -25.71 -23.90
C VAL A 47 0.43 -25.60 -22.40
N LYS A 48 0.57 -26.72 -21.68
CA LYS A 48 0.62 -26.73 -20.20
C LYS A 48 2.09 -26.79 -19.74
N LEU A 49 2.49 -25.88 -18.85
CA LEU A 49 3.74 -26.00 -18.10
C LEU A 49 3.57 -27.06 -17.01
N ILE A 50 4.59 -27.89 -16.79
CA ILE A 50 4.65 -28.80 -15.63
C ILE A 50 5.60 -28.19 -14.59
N ASN A 51 6.86 -28.02 -14.99
CA ASN A 51 7.99 -27.54 -14.17
C ASN A 51 8.81 -26.55 -15.01
N ASP A 52 9.73 -25.81 -14.39
CA ASP A 52 10.58 -24.80 -15.04
C ASP A 52 11.48 -25.31 -16.20
N ASN A 53 11.56 -26.64 -16.39
CA ASN A 53 12.28 -27.29 -17.49
C ASN A 53 11.38 -28.12 -18.44
N GLN A 54 10.07 -28.29 -18.15
CA GLN A 54 9.20 -29.24 -18.86
C GLN A 54 7.78 -28.70 -19.17
N VAL A 55 7.30 -29.01 -20.38
CA VAL A 55 5.96 -28.64 -20.89
C VAL A 55 5.23 -29.83 -21.52
N ILE A 56 3.93 -29.68 -21.78
CA ILE A 56 3.10 -30.57 -22.60
C ILE A 56 2.45 -29.73 -23.70
N CYS A 57 2.82 -29.99 -24.97
CA CYS A 57 2.22 -29.35 -26.15
C CYS A 57 1.37 -30.30 -27.01
N CYS A 58 0.95 -31.43 -26.43
CA CYS A 58 0.25 -32.53 -27.12
C CYS A 58 -1.10 -32.87 -26.44
N ALA A 59 -1.73 -31.89 -25.79
CA ALA A 59 -3.06 -32.06 -25.21
C ALA A 59 -4.13 -31.90 -26.30
N ASN A 60 -4.36 -32.95 -27.08
CA ASN A 60 -5.60 -33.27 -27.81
C ASN A 60 -5.43 -34.57 -28.63
N SER A 61 -5.43 -35.72 -27.95
CA SER A 61 -5.54 -37.04 -28.59
C SER A 61 -5.92 -38.10 -27.57
N GLU A 62 -7.20 -38.20 -27.22
CA GLU A 62 -7.85 -39.45 -26.77
C GLU A 62 -9.35 -39.22 -26.61
N THR A 63 -10.12 -39.99 -27.37
CA THR A 63 -11.56 -40.24 -27.19
C THR A 63 -11.70 -41.61 -26.52
N GLU A 64 -12.62 -41.78 -25.57
CA GLU A 64 -13.42 -42.99 -25.31
C GLU A 64 -14.46 -42.64 -24.20
N PRO A 65 -15.60 -43.34 -24.09
CA PRO A 65 -16.71 -42.96 -23.21
C PRO A 65 -16.79 -43.76 -21.89
N VAL A 66 -17.50 -43.22 -20.89
CA VAL A 66 -17.94 -43.96 -19.69
C VAL A 66 -19.43 -43.72 -19.45
N ALA A 67 -20.13 -44.75 -18.96
CA ALA A 67 -21.58 -44.80 -18.84
C ALA A 67 -22.15 -43.95 -17.68
N ALA A 68 -23.49 -43.85 -17.65
CA ALA A 68 -24.23 -43.05 -16.68
C ALA A 68 -24.17 -43.60 -15.25
N SER A 69 -24.16 -42.69 -14.27
CA SER A 69 -25.09 -42.78 -13.14
C SER A 69 -25.43 -41.40 -12.57
N GLU A 70 -26.52 -41.41 -11.82
CA GLU A 70 -27.10 -40.41 -10.92
C GLU A 70 -26.13 -39.41 -10.28
N LEU A 71 -26.44 -38.11 -10.38
CA LEU A 71 -26.98 -37.39 -9.21
C LEU A 71 -27.69 -36.09 -9.60
N CYS A 72 -28.79 -35.79 -8.92
CA CYS A 72 -29.35 -34.44 -8.88
C CYS A 72 -28.73 -33.69 -7.69
N THR A 73 -28.20 -32.48 -7.89
CA THR A 73 -28.06 -31.49 -6.80
C THR A 73 -27.91 -30.07 -7.34
N ASN A 74 -28.34 -29.09 -6.54
CA ASN A 74 -28.36 -27.68 -6.91
C ASN A 74 -26.93 -27.11 -7.05
N ILE A 75 -26.72 -26.23 -8.04
CA ILE A 75 -25.56 -25.32 -8.06
C ILE A 75 -26.06 -23.88 -8.12
N ASN A 76 -25.83 -23.14 -7.03
CA ASN A 76 -25.93 -21.69 -7.02
C ASN A 76 -24.68 -21.07 -7.67
N THR A 77 -24.89 -20.22 -8.67
CA THR A 77 -24.11 -19.00 -9.00
C THR A 77 -22.60 -19.08 -9.29
N THR A 78 -22.13 -18.09 -10.06
CA THR A 78 -20.76 -17.54 -10.09
C THR A 78 -19.59 -18.51 -10.29
N ASN A 79 -19.16 -18.71 -11.55
CA ASN A 79 -17.74 -18.70 -11.95
C ASN A 79 -17.55 -18.75 -13.48
N ILE A 80 -17.83 -17.66 -14.20
CA ILE A 80 -17.41 -17.49 -15.61
C ILE A 80 -16.87 -16.07 -15.83
N VAL A 81 -15.60 -15.85 -15.47
CA VAL A 81 -14.73 -14.87 -16.15
C VAL A 81 -13.39 -15.56 -16.41
N ASN A 82 -13.28 -16.20 -17.57
CA ASN A 82 -12.02 -16.52 -18.21
C ASN A 82 -12.27 -16.45 -19.73
N ASN A 83 -11.69 -15.44 -20.37
CA ASN A 83 -11.95 -15.14 -21.79
C ASN A 83 -11.33 -16.23 -22.67
N GLY A 84 -12.16 -17.05 -23.31
CA GLY A 84 -11.68 -18.27 -23.97
C GLY A 84 -12.48 -18.84 -25.15
N ASP A 85 -13.75 -18.46 -25.35
CA ASP A 85 -14.48 -18.55 -26.65
C ASP A 85 -15.94 -18.09 -26.47
N VAL A 86 -16.31 -16.94 -27.04
CA VAL A 86 -17.70 -16.40 -26.98
C VAL A 86 -18.68 -17.40 -27.60
N SER A 87 -18.31 -17.98 -28.75
CA SER A 87 -19.13 -18.96 -29.47
C SER A 87 -19.41 -20.24 -28.67
N SER A 88 -18.56 -20.61 -27.69
CA SER A 88 -18.83 -21.75 -26.80
C SER A 88 -19.98 -21.45 -25.83
N ILE A 89 -20.09 -20.20 -25.36
CA ILE A 89 -21.15 -19.73 -24.47
C ILE A 89 -22.45 -19.59 -25.27
N GLU A 90 -22.39 -19.01 -26.48
CA GLU A 90 -23.54 -18.91 -27.39
C GLU A 90 -24.09 -20.29 -27.78
N ILE A 91 -23.25 -21.25 -28.14
CA ILE A 91 -23.68 -22.62 -28.47
C ILE A 91 -24.36 -23.30 -27.28
N ASN A 92 -23.86 -23.12 -26.05
CA ASN A 92 -24.47 -23.70 -24.86
C ASN A 92 -25.79 -23.00 -24.48
N TYR A 93 -25.88 -21.69 -24.67
CA TYR A 93 -27.13 -20.93 -24.50
C TYR A 93 -28.20 -21.35 -25.53
N LEU A 94 -27.81 -21.52 -26.80
CA LEU A 94 -28.71 -22.00 -27.86
C LEU A 94 -29.19 -23.44 -27.61
N LYS A 95 -28.33 -24.33 -27.07
CA LYS A 95 -28.74 -25.67 -26.63
C LYS A 95 -29.76 -25.62 -25.49
N SER A 96 -29.57 -24.72 -24.52
CA SER A 96 -30.53 -24.52 -23.42
C SER A 96 -31.87 -23.99 -23.91
N LEU A 97 -31.87 -23.04 -24.86
CA LEU A 97 -33.08 -22.54 -25.52
C LEU A 97 -33.83 -23.63 -26.31
N LEU A 98 -33.11 -24.52 -27.00
CA LEU A 98 -33.72 -25.66 -27.69
C LEU A 98 -34.37 -26.64 -26.70
N ALA A 99 -33.68 -27.02 -25.63
CA ALA A 99 -34.26 -27.89 -24.60
C ALA A 99 -35.51 -27.27 -23.94
N HIS A 100 -35.51 -25.95 -23.69
CA HIS A 100 -36.71 -25.24 -23.22
C HIS A 100 -37.85 -25.22 -24.24
N LYS A 101 -37.55 -25.04 -25.53
CA LYS A 101 -38.53 -25.09 -26.61
C LYS A 101 -39.20 -26.47 -26.70
N ASP A 102 -38.41 -27.54 -26.62
CA ASP A 102 -38.93 -28.91 -26.73
C ASP A 102 -39.78 -29.27 -25.51
N LEU A 103 -39.39 -28.82 -24.30
CA LEU A 103 -40.23 -28.91 -23.10
C LEU A 103 -41.58 -28.19 -23.28
N ILE A 104 -41.61 -27.00 -23.89
CA ILE A 104 -42.84 -26.25 -24.17
C ILE A 104 -43.71 -26.99 -25.20
N ILE A 105 -43.10 -27.58 -26.24
CA ILE A 105 -43.82 -28.37 -27.26
C ILE A 105 -44.51 -29.58 -26.63
N ASN A 106 -43.82 -30.32 -25.76
CA ASN A 106 -44.39 -31.49 -25.09
C ASN A 106 -45.59 -31.10 -24.20
N ASN A 107 -45.43 -30.07 -23.36
CA ASN A 107 -46.54 -29.54 -22.55
C ASN A 107 -47.73 -29.08 -23.42
N GLN A 108 -47.47 -28.49 -24.59
CA GLN A 108 -48.54 -28.13 -25.53
C GLN A 108 -49.24 -29.36 -26.12
N GLN A 109 -48.51 -30.42 -26.47
CA GLN A 109 -49.09 -31.68 -26.93
C GLN A 109 -49.99 -32.31 -25.86
N ASP A 110 -49.53 -32.40 -24.61
CA ASP A 110 -50.32 -32.92 -23.48
C ASP A 110 -51.64 -32.16 -23.29
N THR A 111 -51.62 -30.82 -23.38
CA THR A 111 -52.84 -30.00 -23.29
C THR A 111 -53.78 -30.22 -24.49
N ILE A 112 -53.24 -30.43 -25.70
CA ILE A 112 -54.03 -30.72 -26.90
C ILE A 112 -54.71 -32.09 -26.78
N GLU A 113 -54.05 -33.11 -26.22
CA GLU A 113 -54.66 -34.43 -25.99
C GLU A 113 -55.73 -34.39 -24.90
N SER A 114 -55.48 -33.66 -23.79
CA SER A 114 -56.48 -33.41 -22.76
C SER A 114 -57.74 -32.73 -23.32
N LEU A 115 -57.57 -31.72 -24.19
CA LEU A 115 -58.69 -31.03 -24.84
C LEU A 115 -59.42 -31.93 -25.85
N LYS A 116 -58.72 -32.77 -26.63
CA LYS A 116 -59.36 -33.77 -27.50
C LYS A 116 -60.23 -34.75 -26.70
N ALA A 117 -59.76 -35.22 -25.55
CA ALA A 117 -60.54 -36.10 -24.67
C ALA A 117 -61.81 -35.42 -24.13
N GLN A 118 -61.72 -34.14 -23.74
CA GLN A 118 -62.87 -33.35 -23.29
C GLN A 118 -63.90 -33.12 -24.40
N VAL A 119 -63.46 -32.85 -25.64
CA VAL A 119 -64.35 -32.74 -26.81
C VAL A 119 -65.03 -34.08 -27.14
N GLY A 120 -64.32 -35.20 -26.99
CA GLY A 120 -64.91 -36.54 -27.11
C GLY A 120 -66.06 -36.78 -26.14
N LEU A 121 -65.89 -36.40 -24.86
CA LEU A 121 -66.92 -36.50 -23.82
C LEU A 121 -68.12 -35.57 -24.07
N LEU A 122 -67.91 -34.39 -24.67
CA LEU A 122 -69.02 -33.49 -25.04
C LEU A 122 -69.85 -34.05 -26.20
N ASN A 123 -69.21 -34.68 -27.20
CA ASN A 123 -69.91 -35.26 -28.35
C ASN A 123 -70.73 -36.50 -27.99
N THR A 124 -70.26 -37.34 -27.05
CA THR A 124 -71.06 -38.49 -26.56
C THR A 124 -72.28 -38.02 -25.76
N LEU A 125 -72.16 -36.96 -24.95
CA LEU A 125 -73.28 -36.35 -24.25
C LEU A 125 -74.32 -35.75 -25.21
N LEU A 126 -73.87 -34.97 -26.21
CA LEU A 126 -74.76 -34.36 -27.22
C LEU A 126 -75.55 -35.40 -28.04
N SER A 127 -74.94 -36.56 -28.32
CA SER A 127 -75.57 -37.65 -29.08
C SER A 127 -76.75 -38.32 -28.36
N SER A 128 -76.95 -38.05 -27.06
CA SER A 128 -78.00 -38.69 -26.24
C SER A 128 -79.36 -37.99 -26.24
N THR A 129 -79.48 -36.77 -26.79
CA THR A 129 -80.65 -35.90 -26.55
C THR A 129 -81.22 -35.21 -27.81
N SER A 130 -82.12 -35.89 -28.52
CA SER A 130 -83.50 -35.39 -28.76
C SER A 130 -84.31 -36.27 -29.72
N LEU A 131 -85.60 -36.43 -29.41
CA LEU A 131 -86.66 -36.94 -30.29
C LEU A 131 -87.93 -36.09 -30.10
N ASN A 132 -88.75 -36.06 -31.16
CA ASN A 132 -90.19 -35.71 -31.24
C ASN A 132 -90.58 -34.47 -32.08
N THR A 133 -91.20 -34.75 -33.25
CA THR A 133 -92.64 -34.57 -33.60
C THR A 133 -93.43 -33.47 -32.85
N VAL A 134 -94.43 -32.75 -33.41
CA VAL A 134 -95.51 -33.14 -34.34
C VAL A 134 -95.89 -32.01 -35.35
N ALA A 135 -96.74 -32.32 -36.32
CA ALA A 135 -97.36 -31.37 -37.27
C ALA A 135 -98.73 -30.84 -36.79
N GLY A 136 -99.34 -29.95 -37.59
CA GLY A 136 -100.72 -29.48 -37.40
C GLY A 136 -101.18 -28.69 -38.63
N SER A 137 -102.35 -29.01 -39.16
CA SER A 137 -102.93 -28.42 -40.38
C SER A 137 -104.30 -27.80 -40.08
N LEU A 138 -104.70 -26.82 -40.89
CA LEU A 138 -106.11 -26.51 -41.10
C LEU A 138 -106.31 -25.86 -42.47
N GLN A 139 -107.38 -26.23 -43.16
CA GLN A 139 -107.77 -25.65 -44.46
C GLN A 139 -108.87 -24.61 -44.24
N GLN A 140 -108.85 -23.53 -45.04
CA GLN A 140 -110.05 -22.73 -45.31
C GLN A 140 -110.13 -22.39 -46.80
N THR A 141 -111.34 -22.48 -47.33
CA THR A 141 -111.65 -22.49 -48.77
C THR A 141 -111.82 -21.08 -49.31
N THR A 142 -110.77 -20.56 -49.93
CA THR A 142 -110.83 -19.29 -50.68
C THR A 142 -111.10 -19.59 -52.15
N LYS A 143 -112.24 -19.09 -52.67
CA LYS A 143 -112.57 -19.20 -54.10
C LYS A 143 -111.43 -18.61 -54.94
N MET A 144 -110.82 -19.44 -55.76
CA MET A 144 -109.96 -19.00 -56.86
C MET A 144 -110.82 -18.90 -58.11
N GLU A 145 -111.17 -17.68 -58.52
CA GLU A 145 -111.93 -17.46 -59.75
C GLU A 145 -110.96 -17.23 -60.91
N THR A 146 -111.14 -17.96 -62.02
CA THR A 146 -110.34 -17.77 -63.24
C THR A 146 -111.08 -16.84 -64.21
N ARG A 147 -110.36 -15.87 -64.76
CA ARG A 147 -110.85 -14.96 -65.80
C ARG A 147 -109.86 -14.93 -66.96
N TRP A 148 -110.33 -14.56 -68.14
CA TRP A 148 -109.45 -14.30 -69.28
C TRP A 148 -108.64 -13.02 -69.00
N TYR A 149 -107.34 -13.09 -69.24
CA TYR A 149 -106.42 -11.98 -69.19
C TYR A 149 -106.34 -11.33 -70.57
N LEU A 150 -106.39 -9.99 -70.61
CA LEU A 150 -106.29 -9.18 -71.82
C LEU A 150 -105.26 -8.08 -71.57
N MET A 151 -104.45 -7.78 -72.58
CA MET A 151 -103.49 -6.67 -72.49
C MET A 151 -104.22 -5.32 -72.62
N PRO A 152 -103.70 -4.24 -72.01
CA PRO A 152 -104.33 -2.92 -72.09
C PRO A 152 -104.60 -2.49 -73.54
N GLY A 153 -105.85 -2.11 -73.85
CA GLY A 153 -106.32 -1.76 -75.19
C GLY A 153 -106.94 -2.91 -76.00
N GLN A 154 -106.87 -4.16 -75.53
CA GLN A 154 -107.55 -5.29 -76.18
C GLN A 154 -108.94 -5.56 -75.59
N SER A 155 -109.90 -5.92 -76.45
CA SER A 155 -111.24 -6.37 -76.08
C SER A 155 -111.45 -7.87 -76.36
N LEU A 156 -112.55 -8.42 -75.81
CA LEU A 156 -113.02 -9.78 -76.07
C LEU A 156 -113.57 -10.00 -77.50
N GLU A 157 -113.72 -8.93 -78.29
CA GLU A 157 -114.20 -8.99 -79.68
C GLU A 157 -113.02 -8.89 -80.67
N THR A 158 -111.96 -8.17 -80.29
CA THR A 158 -110.77 -7.94 -81.14
C THR A 158 -109.69 -9.02 -81.04
N THR A 159 -109.82 -9.99 -80.12
CA THR A 159 -108.80 -11.04 -79.88
C THR A 159 -109.35 -12.42 -80.24
N LYS A 160 -108.56 -13.28 -80.89
CA LYS A 160 -108.96 -14.69 -81.08
C LYS A 160 -109.01 -15.42 -79.74
N ILE A 161 -109.72 -16.54 -79.67
CA ILE A 161 -109.91 -17.28 -78.41
C ILE A 161 -108.63 -18.01 -77.98
N GLU A 162 -107.82 -18.46 -78.94
CA GLU A 162 -106.56 -19.19 -78.72
C GLU A 162 -105.49 -18.34 -78.00
N ASP A 163 -105.44 -17.03 -78.28
CA ASP A 163 -104.45 -16.10 -77.70
C ASP A 163 -104.78 -15.66 -76.25
N ARG A 164 -105.92 -16.10 -75.68
CA ARG A 164 -106.41 -15.62 -74.38
C ARG A 164 -105.80 -16.41 -73.24
N GLY A 165 -104.79 -15.81 -72.58
CA GLY A 165 -104.29 -16.31 -71.30
C GLY A 165 -105.40 -16.34 -70.23
N ARG A 166 -105.31 -17.29 -69.28
CA ARG A 166 -106.18 -17.30 -68.08
C ARG A 166 -105.41 -16.78 -66.87
N ALA A 167 -105.95 -15.77 -66.21
CA ALA A 167 -105.47 -15.32 -64.90
C ALA A 167 -106.33 -15.93 -63.79
N LEU A 168 -105.67 -16.31 -62.69
CA LEU A 168 -106.32 -16.84 -61.49
C LEU A 168 -106.29 -15.77 -60.40
N HIS A 169 -107.48 -15.34 -59.94
CA HIS A 169 -107.62 -14.34 -58.89
C HIS A 169 -107.69 -15.02 -57.51
N ALA A 170 -106.82 -14.61 -56.59
CA ALA A 170 -106.77 -15.11 -55.21
C ALA A 170 -106.69 -13.92 -54.22
N THR A 171 -107.22 -14.11 -53.00
CA THR A 171 -107.17 -13.08 -51.96
C THR A 171 -105.81 -13.03 -51.26
N LYS A 172 -105.43 -11.88 -50.69
CA LYS A 172 -104.12 -11.72 -50.02
C LYS A 172 -103.89 -12.73 -48.89
N ASP A 173 -104.92 -13.10 -48.15
CA ASP A 173 -104.78 -14.03 -47.03
C ASP A 173 -104.85 -15.51 -47.46
N ALA A 174 -105.47 -15.81 -48.62
CA ALA A 174 -105.23 -17.08 -49.32
C ALA A 174 -103.76 -17.21 -49.69
N TRP A 175 -103.20 -16.18 -50.32
CA TRP A 175 -101.81 -16.16 -50.74
C TRP A 175 -100.85 -16.26 -49.54
N LYS A 176 -101.09 -15.51 -48.45
CA LYS A 176 -100.30 -15.64 -47.22
C LYS A 176 -100.38 -17.05 -46.61
N ASN A 177 -101.55 -17.68 -46.55
CA ASN A 177 -101.65 -19.05 -46.02
C ASN A 177 -100.94 -20.06 -46.95
N ILE A 178 -100.99 -19.84 -48.28
CA ILE A 178 -100.20 -20.60 -49.25
C ILE A 178 -98.70 -20.38 -49.03
N THR A 179 -98.21 -19.15 -48.78
CA THR A 179 -96.76 -18.91 -48.58
C THR A 179 -96.25 -19.21 -47.17
N ARG A 180 -97.11 -19.24 -46.14
CA ARG A 180 -96.71 -19.40 -44.71
C ARG A 180 -95.92 -20.68 -44.41
N HIS A 181 -96.04 -21.72 -45.25
CA HIS A 181 -95.22 -22.93 -45.09
C HIS A 181 -93.74 -22.72 -45.49
N LEU A 182 -93.44 -21.74 -46.35
CA LEU A 182 -92.09 -21.37 -46.77
C LEU A 182 -91.33 -20.70 -45.61
N ASP A 183 -91.98 -19.80 -44.88
CA ASP A 183 -91.42 -19.12 -43.70
C ASP A 183 -91.27 -20.02 -42.46
N ARG A 184 -91.80 -21.26 -42.48
CA ARG A 184 -91.85 -22.14 -41.30
C ARG A 184 -90.46 -22.44 -40.72
N ASN A 185 -89.43 -22.54 -41.55
CA ASN A 185 -88.06 -22.77 -41.08
C ASN A 185 -87.44 -21.49 -40.50
N ARG A 186 -87.74 -20.33 -41.08
CA ARG A 186 -87.28 -19.02 -40.58
C ARG A 186 -87.84 -18.74 -39.20
N LEU A 187 -89.15 -18.92 -39.00
CA LEU A 187 -89.84 -18.75 -37.72
C LEU A 187 -89.34 -19.74 -36.63
N LYS A 188 -88.97 -20.97 -37.02
CA LYS A 188 -88.30 -21.91 -36.10
C LYS A 188 -86.93 -21.41 -35.67
N GLN A 189 -86.15 -20.89 -36.60
CA GLN A 189 -84.80 -20.41 -36.33
C GLN A 189 -84.82 -19.14 -35.49
N GLU A 190 -85.70 -18.17 -35.80
CA GLU A 190 -85.97 -16.99 -34.96
C GLU A 190 -86.32 -17.38 -33.50
N ALA A 191 -87.09 -18.45 -33.29
CA ALA A 191 -87.43 -18.96 -31.96
C ALA A 191 -86.24 -19.63 -31.25
N ILE A 192 -85.44 -20.43 -31.97
CA ILE A 192 -84.21 -21.06 -31.44
C ILE A 192 -83.18 -20.00 -31.07
N ASP A 193 -82.98 -18.99 -31.92
CA ASP A 193 -82.05 -17.88 -31.69
C ASP A 193 -82.48 -17.05 -30.48
N HIS A 194 -83.79 -16.80 -30.31
CA HIS A 194 -84.33 -16.16 -29.10
C HIS A 194 -84.07 -16.99 -27.82
N GLU A 195 -84.26 -18.30 -27.87
CA GLU A 195 -83.97 -19.19 -26.73
C GLU A 195 -82.47 -19.24 -26.40
N ILE A 196 -81.61 -19.26 -27.42
CA ILE A 196 -80.15 -19.17 -27.28
C ILE A 196 -79.76 -17.83 -26.66
N HIS A 197 -80.30 -16.71 -27.13
CA HIS A 197 -80.05 -15.39 -26.56
C HIS A 197 -80.51 -15.28 -25.10
N GLN A 198 -81.68 -15.84 -24.75
CA GLN A 198 -82.16 -15.88 -23.37
C GLN A 198 -81.23 -16.72 -22.47
N LYS A 199 -80.81 -17.91 -22.93
CA LYS A 199 -79.82 -18.75 -22.22
C LYS A 199 -78.47 -18.06 -22.07
N GLN A 200 -78.00 -17.34 -23.08
CA GLN A 200 -76.77 -16.53 -23.01
C GLN A 200 -76.89 -15.36 -22.03
N ALA A 201 -78.03 -14.66 -22.00
CA ALA A 201 -78.27 -13.55 -21.08
C ALA A 201 -78.30 -14.04 -19.62
N LEU A 202 -79.01 -15.14 -19.34
CA LEU A 202 -79.03 -15.79 -18.03
C LEU A 202 -77.63 -16.29 -17.62
N LYS A 203 -76.86 -16.88 -18.55
CA LYS A 203 -75.48 -17.30 -18.29
C LYS A 203 -74.57 -16.11 -17.94
N LYS A 204 -74.67 -14.99 -18.68
CA LYS A 204 -73.92 -13.75 -18.39
C LYS A 204 -74.28 -13.20 -17.01
N GLY A 205 -75.58 -13.01 -16.72
CA GLY A 205 -76.03 -12.56 -15.40
C GLY A 205 -75.55 -13.45 -14.25
N SER A 206 -75.58 -14.77 -14.43
CA SER A 206 -75.01 -15.72 -13.45
C SER A 206 -73.49 -15.59 -13.31
N GLN A 207 -72.76 -15.36 -14.39
CA GLN A 207 -71.30 -15.12 -14.36
C GLN A 207 -70.95 -13.80 -13.68
N ASP A 208 -71.65 -12.70 -14.00
CA ASP A 208 -71.41 -11.38 -13.40
C ASP A 208 -71.74 -11.37 -11.90
N MET A 209 -72.79 -12.08 -11.47
CA MET A 209 -73.08 -12.27 -10.04
C MET A 209 -72.00 -13.09 -9.33
N THR A 210 -71.61 -14.25 -9.89
CA THR A 210 -70.62 -15.14 -9.25
C THR A 210 -69.19 -14.58 -9.25
N ARG A 211 -68.85 -13.72 -10.23
CA ARG A 211 -67.56 -13.03 -10.32
C ARG A 211 -67.19 -12.25 -9.06
N ASN A 212 -68.20 -11.69 -8.39
CA ASN A 212 -68.02 -10.87 -7.19
C ASN A 212 -68.22 -11.65 -5.87
N TRP A 213 -68.37 -12.98 -5.91
CA TRP A 213 -68.47 -13.80 -4.70
C TRP A 213 -67.08 -14.00 -4.07
N ASP A 214 -66.85 -13.44 -2.88
CA ASP A 214 -65.59 -13.59 -2.13
C ASP A 214 -65.17 -15.04 -1.90
N ASN A 215 -66.14 -15.94 -1.74
CA ASN A 215 -65.93 -17.37 -1.50
C ASN A 215 -65.76 -18.19 -2.80
N SER A 216 -65.74 -17.54 -3.98
CA SER A 216 -65.35 -18.20 -5.23
C SER A 216 -63.90 -18.68 -5.15
N VAL A 217 -63.62 -19.88 -5.65
CA VAL A 217 -62.25 -20.45 -5.68
C VAL A 217 -61.27 -19.51 -6.39
N GLU A 218 -61.71 -18.77 -7.40
CA GLU A 218 -60.89 -17.75 -8.07
C GLU A 218 -60.54 -16.59 -7.14
N ASN A 219 -61.49 -16.08 -6.37
CA ASN A 219 -61.29 -14.91 -5.52
C ASN A 219 -60.52 -15.28 -4.24
N ILE A 220 -60.70 -16.50 -3.73
CA ILE A 220 -59.83 -17.09 -2.69
C ILE A 220 -58.39 -17.24 -3.21
N ARG A 221 -58.20 -17.64 -4.47
CA ARG A 221 -56.86 -17.72 -5.10
C ARG A 221 -56.23 -16.33 -5.28
N LYS A 222 -56.97 -15.36 -5.83
CA LYS A 222 -56.54 -13.95 -5.96
C LYS A 222 -56.10 -13.39 -4.62
N ARG A 223 -56.95 -13.45 -3.58
CA ARG A 223 -56.64 -12.97 -2.23
C ARG A 223 -55.41 -13.64 -1.61
N LYS A 224 -55.20 -14.94 -1.85
CA LYS A 224 -53.99 -15.65 -1.38
C LYS A 224 -52.73 -15.22 -2.12
N GLU A 225 -52.81 -14.98 -3.43
CA GLU A 225 -51.66 -14.52 -4.21
C GLU A 225 -51.36 -13.03 -3.93
N GLU A 226 -52.39 -12.18 -3.77
CA GLU A 226 -52.28 -10.79 -3.31
C GLU A 226 -51.60 -10.73 -1.93
N ALA A 227 -52.02 -11.56 -0.97
CA ALA A 227 -51.39 -11.63 0.35
C ALA A 227 -49.94 -12.15 0.28
N ARG A 228 -49.63 -13.07 -0.65
CA ARG A 228 -48.27 -13.57 -0.91
C ARG A 228 -47.39 -12.49 -1.53
N LEU A 229 -47.89 -11.77 -2.53
CA LEU A 229 -47.21 -10.64 -3.18
C LEU A 229 -46.98 -9.49 -2.20
N ALA A 230 -47.97 -9.15 -1.37
CA ALA A 230 -47.82 -8.17 -0.30
C ALA A 230 -46.76 -8.58 0.73
N ARG A 231 -46.67 -9.88 1.08
CA ARG A 231 -45.60 -10.38 1.94
C ARG A 231 -44.24 -10.31 1.28
N ILE A 232 -44.11 -10.71 0.01
CA ILE A 232 -42.85 -10.62 -0.75
C ILE A 232 -42.41 -9.16 -0.86
N ALA A 233 -43.30 -8.24 -1.25
CA ALA A 233 -43.02 -6.81 -1.34
C ALA A 233 -42.58 -6.22 0.01
N LYS A 234 -43.20 -6.65 1.13
CA LYS A 234 -42.73 -6.26 2.46
C LYS A 234 -41.37 -6.86 2.80
N GLU A 235 -41.15 -8.15 2.53
CA GLU A 235 -39.84 -8.79 2.72
C GLU A 235 -38.74 -8.11 1.88
N GLU A 236 -39.07 -7.56 0.70
CA GLU A 236 -38.18 -6.78 -0.16
C GLU A 236 -37.94 -5.35 0.37
N GLN A 237 -38.98 -4.69 0.90
CA GLN A 237 -38.85 -3.41 1.61
C GLN A 237 -37.98 -3.56 2.86
N ASP A 238 -38.26 -4.53 3.73
CA ASP A 238 -37.45 -4.83 4.93
C ASP A 238 -35.98 -5.11 4.57
N LYS A 239 -35.69 -5.77 3.43
CA LYS A 239 -34.32 -6.00 2.92
C LYS A 239 -33.69 -4.70 2.39
N MET A 240 -34.46 -3.89 1.69
CA MET A 240 -34.01 -2.63 1.09
C MET A 240 -33.68 -1.58 2.17
N GLU A 241 -34.53 -1.45 3.19
CA GLU A 241 -34.28 -0.60 4.37
C GLU A 241 -33.01 -1.03 5.11
N ARG A 242 -32.86 -2.33 5.40
CA ARG A 242 -31.63 -2.88 5.99
C ARG A 242 -30.39 -2.57 5.14
N PHE A 243 -30.49 -2.69 3.82
CA PHE A 243 -29.40 -2.34 2.91
C PHE A 243 -29.05 -0.84 2.98
N TYR A 244 -30.03 0.06 3.02
CA TYR A 244 -29.78 1.50 3.17
C TYR A 244 -29.19 1.86 4.54
N ILE A 245 -29.66 1.22 5.63
CA ILE A 245 -29.11 1.41 6.98
C ILE A 245 -27.63 0.96 7.02
N LEU A 246 -27.34 -0.28 6.61
CA LEU A 246 -25.97 -0.81 6.56
C LEU A 246 -25.05 0.02 5.65
N ARG A 247 -25.57 0.54 4.54
CA ARG A 247 -24.81 1.42 3.64
C ARG A 247 -24.54 2.79 4.27
N GLY A 248 -25.48 3.33 5.04
CA GLY A 248 -25.29 4.54 5.85
C GLY A 248 -24.21 4.32 6.92
N GLU A 249 -24.31 3.25 7.70
CA GLU A 249 -23.31 2.87 8.71
C GLU A 249 -21.91 2.73 8.08
N GLN A 250 -21.79 1.97 6.99
CA GLN A 250 -20.54 1.80 6.25
C GLN A 250 -19.97 3.12 5.72
N GLU A 251 -20.80 4.02 5.20
CA GLU A 251 -20.34 5.32 4.70
C GLU A 251 -19.91 6.24 5.87
N THR A 252 -20.59 6.24 7.03
CA THR A 252 -20.09 6.97 8.21
C THR A 252 -18.78 6.41 8.76
N LEU A 253 -18.60 5.09 8.75
CA LEU A 253 -17.35 4.43 9.15
C LEU A 253 -16.21 4.76 8.17
N ARG A 254 -16.51 4.76 6.87
CA ARG A 254 -15.58 5.16 5.80
C ARG A 254 -15.20 6.64 5.91
N GLN A 255 -16.16 7.52 6.22
CA GLN A 255 -15.89 8.95 6.44
C GLN A 255 -14.98 9.17 7.66
N LYS A 256 -15.22 8.45 8.77
CA LYS A 256 -14.32 8.45 9.94
C LYS A 256 -12.91 7.96 9.59
N TYR A 257 -12.80 6.86 8.84
CA TYR A 257 -11.50 6.37 8.37
C TYR A 257 -10.78 7.38 7.48
N ILE A 258 -11.51 8.08 6.60
CA ILE A 258 -10.96 9.14 5.75
C ILE A 258 -10.55 10.38 6.57
N SER A 259 -11.31 10.78 7.59
CA SER A 259 -10.92 11.89 8.48
C SER A 259 -9.69 11.55 9.32
N ASP A 260 -9.60 10.31 9.83
CA ASP A 260 -8.44 9.85 10.60
C ASP A 260 -7.19 9.75 9.73
N ALA A 261 -7.33 9.25 8.50
CA ALA A 261 -6.25 9.22 7.52
C ALA A 261 -5.80 10.64 7.15
N LYS A 262 -6.75 11.56 6.88
CA LYS A 262 -6.46 12.99 6.64
C LYS A 262 -5.73 13.63 7.84
N LYS A 263 -6.22 13.46 9.08
CA LYS A 263 -5.57 14.03 10.29
C LYS A 263 -4.15 13.46 10.47
N LYS A 264 -3.92 12.16 10.24
CA LYS A 264 -2.57 11.55 10.27
C LYS A 264 -1.63 12.11 9.19
N ILE A 265 -2.10 12.27 7.96
CA ILE A 265 -1.32 12.88 6.87
C ILE A 265 -1.02 14.34 7.20
N TYR A 266 -2.02 15.10 7.65
CA TYR A 266 -1.90 16.50 8.04
C TYR A 266 -0.85 16.71 9.15
N LEU A 267 -0.91 15.93 10.23
CA LEU A 267 0.06 16.00 11.35
C LEU A 267 1.50 15.62 10.95
N THR A 268 1.71 14.98 9.79
CA THR A 268 3.05 14.69 9.26
C THR A 268 3.56 15.76 8.27
N LYS A 269 2.71 16.68 7.79
CA LYS A 269 3.12 17.87 6.99
C LYS A 269 3.96 18.85 7.85
N GLY A 270 4.75 19.69 7.17
CA GLY A 270 5.78 20.57 7.78
C GLY A 270 5.34 21.36 9.01
N HIS A 271 4.47 22.36 8.84
CA HIS A 271 4.09 23.27 9.95
C HIS A 271 3.30 22.57 11.07
N PRO A 272 2.29 21.69 10.79
CA PRO A 272 1.60 20.93 11.84
C PRO A 272 2.52 19.99 12.61
N LYS A 273 3.49 19.35 11.95
CA LYS A 273 4.52 18.53 12.59
C LYS A 273 5.42 19.37 13.50
N GLY A 274 5.79 20.57 13.05
CA GLY A 274 6.50 21.56 13.87
C GLY A 274 5.74 21.89 15.15
N LEU A 275 4.47 22.29 15.02
CA LEU A 275 3.57 22.58 16.14
C LEU A 275 3.42 21.37 17.10
N THR A 276 3.28 20.15 16.56
CA THR A 276 3.22 18.91 17.35
C THR A 276 4.53 18.67 18.13
N SER A 277 5.68 18.94 17.53
CA SER A 277 6.98 18.85 18.23
C SER A 277 7.16 19.95 19.29
N ALA A 278 6.59 21.13 19.10
CA ALA A 278 6.55 22.19 20.11
C ALA A 278 5.66 21.85 21.31
N LEU A 279 4.52 21.17 21.08
CA LEU A 279 3.70 20.62 22.16
C LEU A 279 4.48 19.59 22.99
N ILE A 280 5.19 18.66 22.33
CA ILE A 280 6.05 17.68 23.03
C ILE A 280 7.16 18.40 23.82
N LEU A 281 7.77 19.45 23.27
CA LEU A 281 8.75 20.25 23.99
C LEU A 281 8.15 20.97 25.21
N SER A 282 6.91 21.46 25.15
CA SER A 282 6.22 22.04 26.32
C SER A 282 5.93 21.00 27.43
N GLU A 283 5.76 19.73 27.05
CA GLU A 283 5.58 18.60 27.97
C GLU A 283 6.90 18.24 28.66
N VAL A 284 7.99 18.11 27.89
CA VAL A 284 9.34 17.86 28.42
C VAL A 284 9.84 19.00 29.32
N LEU A 285 9.53 20.26 29.01
CA LEU A 285 9.88 21.40 29.88
C LEU A 285 9.14 21.33 31.22
N TYR A 286 7.83 21.06 31.20
CA TYR A 286 7.03 20.88 32.42
C TYR A 286 7.51 19.68 33.25
N GLU A 287 7.83 18.55 32.61
CA GLU A 287 8.42 17.39 33.28
C GLU A 287 9.79 17.72 33.90
N ARG A 288 10.62 18.54 33.23
CA ARG A 288 11.91 18.96 33.79
C ARG A 288 11.76 19.94 34.95
N GLU A 289 10.77 20.83 34.92
CA GLU A 289 10.41 21.69 36.06
C GLU A 289 10.03 20.82 37.27
N LYS A 290 9.19 19.79 37.09
CA LYS A 290 8.83 18.86 38.17
C LYS A 290 9.97 17.96 38.64
N GLN A 291 10.93 17.62 37.78
CA GLN A 291 12.18 17.01 38.23
C GLN A 291 13.00 17.97 39.10
N MET A 292 13.11 19.25 38.74
CA MET A 292 13.88 20.22 39.54
C MET A 292 13.22 20.55 40.88
N GLU A 293 11.89 20.51 40.98
CA GLU A 293 11.17 20.58 42.26
C GLU A 293 11.52 19.36 43.13
N LEU A 294 11.44 18.15 42.59
CA LEU A 294 11.80 16.92 43.31
C LEU A 294 13.29 16.85 43.69
N ASP A 295 14.20 17.28 42.80
CA ASP A 295 15.64 17.39 43.05
C ASP A 295 15.91 18.34 44.24
N GLN A 296 15.07 19.38 44.44
CA GLN A 296 15.14 20.31 45.58
C GLN A 296 14.57 19.69 46.87
N GLU A 297 13.40 19.04 46.81
CA GLU A 297 12.82 18.32 47.96
C GLU A 297 13.76 17.23 48.51
N ILE A 298 14.45 16.51 47.62
CA ILE A 298 15.48 15.52 47.99
C ILE A 298 16.68 16.20 48.65
N LEU A 299 17.19 17.30 48.08
CA LEU A 299 18.33 18.02 48.66
C LEU A 299 17.99 18.61 50.05
N GLU A 300 16.80 19.15 50.24
CA GLU A 300 16.32 19.60 51.55
C GLU A 300 16.27 18.43 52.55
N HIS A 301 15.74 17.27 52.15
CA HIS A 301 15.72 16.06 52.98
C HIS A 301 17.13 15.56 53.35
N GLU A 302 18.07 15.51 52.40
CA GLU A 302 19.47 15.11 52.64
C GLU A 302 20.18 16.05 53.61
N LEU A 303 19.95 17.38 53.50
CA LEU A 303 20.47 18.37 54.44
C LEU A 303 19.90 18.17 55.85
N ASP A 304 18.59 17.87 55.94
CA ASP A 304 17.88 17.65 57.19
C ASP A 304 18.32 16.34 57.89
N GLU A 305 18.59 15.28 57.13
CA GLU A 305 19.20 14.03 57.63
C GLU A 305 20.68 14.22 58.04
N ALA A 306 21.46 14.95 57.24
CA ALA A 306 22.85 15.28 57.59
C ALA A 306 22.92 16.13 58.87
N ALA A 307 21.97 17.04 59.11
CA ALA A 307 21.85 17.79 60.35
C ALA A 307 21.55 16.87 61.55
N LYS A 308 20.58 15.96 61.43
CA LYS A 308 20.22 14.97 62.47
C LYS A 308 21.40 14.03 62.79
N TYR A 309 22.15 13.60 61.77
CA TYR A 309 23.37 12.80 61.95
C TYR A 309 24.50 13.60 62.62
N ALA A 310 24.73 14.84 62.21
CA ALA A 310 25.73 15.71 62.84
C ALA A 310 25.38 16.03 64.31
N GLU A 311 24.10 16.06 64.68
CA GLU A 311 23.66 16.21 66.06
C GLU A 311 23.84 14.93 66.89
N SER A 312 23.51 13.75 66.34
CA SER A 312 23.73 12.48 67.05
C SER A 312 25.22 12.19 67.28
N VAL A 313 26.10 12.53 66.33
CA VAL A 313 27.57 12.48 66.51
C VAL A 313 28.05 13.45 67.60
N LYS A 314 27.50 14.67 67.66
CA LYS A 314 27.82 15.64 68.75
C LYS A 314 27.34 15.17 70.11
N GLU A 315 26.24 14.42 70.20
CA GLU A 315 25.77 13.86 71.46
C GLU A 315 26.56 12.60 71.86
N GLY A 316 26.91 11.73 70.92
CA GLY A 316 27.82 10.61 71.16
C GLY A 316 29.19 11.05 71.69
N ALA A 317 29.78 12.09 71.08
CA ALA A 317 31.03 12.70 71.58
C ALA A 317 30.89 13.28 73.01
N ARG A 318 29.74 13.91 73.32
CA ARG A 318 29.42 14.41 74.67
C ARG A 318 29.18 13.29 75.68
N GLN A 319 28.82 12.09 75.24
CA GLN A 319 28.67 10.91 76.10
C GLN A 319 30.03 10.26 76.36
N GLU A 320 30.84 10.04 75.32
CA GLU A 320 32.21 9.53 75.44
C GLU A 320 33.10 10.43 76.32
N GLU A 321 32.94 11.76 76.26
CA GLU A 321 33.66 12.68 77.14
C GLU A 321 33.22 12.56 78.61
N LYS A 322 31.92 12.36 78.90
CA LYS A 322 31.41 12.09 80.26
C LYS A 322 31.95 10.77 80.78
N GLU A 323 31.90 9.69 79.99
CA GLU A 323 32.44 8.38 80.35
C GLU A 323 33.94 8.46 80.67
N LYS A 324 34.74 9.11 79.81
CA LYS A 324 36.16 9.36 80.08
C LYS A 324 36.41 10.25 81.30
N MET A 325 35.50 11.13 81.67
CA MET A 325 35.59 11.91 82.93
C MET A 325 35.30 11.02 84.15
N GLU A 326 34.26 10.20 84.08
CA GLU A 326 33.93 9.23 85.14
C GLU A 326 35.02 8.17 85.33
N GLU A 327 35.60 7.63 84.26
CA GLU A 327 36.72 6.68 84.35
C GLU A 327 37.94 7.31 85.02
N ARG A 328 38.27 8.56 84.66
CA ARG A 328 39.36 9.31 85.31
C ARG A 328 39.08 9.57 86.79
N GLN A 329 37.82 9.80 87.19
CA GLN A 329 37.43 9.90 88.59
C GLN A 329 37.57 8.55 89.33
N LYS A 330 37.01 7.48 88.77
CA LYS A 330 37.08 6.10 89.33
C LYS A 330 38.52 5.60 89.43
N GLU A 331 39.41 5.97 88.50
CA GLU A 331 40.84 5.73 88.62
C GLU A 331 41.50 6.56 89.74
N TYR A 332 41.16 7.84 89.85
CA TYR A 332 41.72 8.73 90.87
C TYR A 332 41.33 8.27 92.28
N GLU A 333 40.08 7.84 92.47
CA GLU A 333 39.59 7.24 93.71
C GLU A 333 40.39 5.99 94.09
N LYS A 334 40.51 5.01 93.18
CA LYS A 334 41.34 3.80 93.38
C LYS A 334 42.80 4.14 93.70
N LYS A 335 43.38 5.13 93.01
CA LYS A 335 44.75 5.62 93.27
C LYS A 335 44.86 6.25 94.67
N MET A 336 43.84 6.96 95.14
CA MET A 336 43.77 7.55 96.49
C MET A 336 43.54 6.50 97.58
N GLU A 337 42.76 5.44 97.32
CA GLU A 337 42.61 4.31 98.25
C GLU A 337 43.91 3.52 98.39
N ASN A 338 44.53 3.12 97.27
CA ASN A 338 45.84 2.46 97.28
C ASN A 338 46.91 3.31 97.99
N ARG A 339 46.88 4.64 97.82
CA ARG A 339 47.79 5.56 98.54
C ARG A 339 47.60 5.53 100.06
N LYS A 340 46.36 5.37 100.55
CA LYS A 340 46.07 5.19 101.99
C LYS A 340 46.58 3.83 102.48
N LEU A 341 46.37 2.76 101.71
CA LEU A 341 46.85 1.41 102.05
C LEU A 341 48.39 1.38 102.19
N TYR A 342 49.12 1.89 101.19
CA TYR A 342 50.59 1.96 101.26
C TYR A 342 51.11 2.83 102.41
N LEU A 343 50.43 3.93 102.76
CA LEU A 343 50.78 4.73 103.94
C LEU A 343 50.64 3.94 105.24
N ASN A 344 49.56 3.17 105.39
CA ASN A 344 49.35 2.31 106.55
C ASN A 344 50.38 1.17 106.63
N GLU A 345 50.72 0.54 105.50
CA GLU A 345 51.76 -0.50 105.42
C GLU A 345 53.15 0.05 105.83
N ILE A 346 53.50 1.27 105.40
CA ILE A 346 54.74 1.94 105.79
C ILE A 346 54.76 2.17 107.30
N GLN A 347 53.70 2.71 107.89
CA GLN A 347 53.61 2.96 109.33
C GLN A 347 53.72 1.66 110.15
N GLN A 348 53.04 0.58 109.74
CA GLN A 348 53.17 -0.72 110.40
C GLN A 348 54.58 -1.32 110.27
N ARG A 349 55.27 -1.09 109.14
CA ARG A 349 56.67 -1.50 108.94
C ARG A 349 57.63 -0.68 109.80
N GLU A 350 57.39 0.61 110.00
CA GLU A 350 58.18 1.44 110.90
C GLU A 350 58.00 1.03 112.37
N GLU A 351 56.76 0.78 112.81
CA GLU A 351 56.51 0.28 114.17
C GLU A 351 57.17 -1.07 114.46
N THR A 352 57.07 -2.02 113.55
CA THR A 352 57.68 -3.36 113.72
C THR A 352 59.20 -3.27 113.72
N ASN A 353 59.81 -2.48 112.83
CA ASN A 353 61.24 -2.19 112.85
C ASN A 353 61.69 -1.51 114.15
N ARG A 354 60.88 -0.59 114.70
CA ARG A 354 61.17 0.11 115.96
C ARG A 354 61.17 -0.85 117.15
N LYS A 355 60.21 -1.77 117.21
CA LYS A 355 60.14 -2.86 118.21
C LYS A 355 61.38 -3.77 118.09
N GLN A 356 61.66 -4.30 116.90
CA GLN A 356 62.84 -5.15 116.63
C GLN A 356 64.21 -4.48 116.87
N ARG A 357 64.27 -3.14 116.91
CA ARG A 357 65.49 -2.40 117.27
C ARG A 357 65.64 -2.30 118.79
N GLN A 358 64.56 -2.12 119.52
CA GLN A 358 64.54 -2.14 120.99
C GLN A 358 64.90 -3.53 121.51
N ASP A 359 64.28 -4.58 120.97
CA ASP A 359 64.53 -6.00 121.33
C ASP A 359 65.99 -6.44 121.10
N ARG A 360 66.74 -5.75 120.22
CA ARG A 360 68.17 -5.98 120.01
C ARG A 360 69.02 -5.30 121.07
N ILE A 361 68.78 -4.01 121.34
CA ILE A 361 69.49 -3.24 122.37
C ILE A 361 69.35 -3.90 123.76
N ASP A 362 68.17 -4.41 124.08
CA ASP A 362 67.93 -5.04 125.39
C ASP A 362 68.48 -6.47 125.50
N LYS A 363 68.82 -7.13 124.37
CA LYS A 363 69.65 -8.36 124.35
C LYS A 363 71.13 -8.05 124.48
N GLU A 364 71.65 -7.09 123.69
CA GLU A 364 73.03 -6.62 123.76
C GLU A 364 73.43 -6.24 125.20
N ARG A 365 72.52 -5.61 125.95
CA ARG A 365 72.67 -5.32 127.39
C ARG A 365 72.78 -6.55 128.29
N GLN A 366 72.01 -7.60 128.02
CA GLN A 366 72.08 -8.86 128.77
C GLN A 366 73.38 -9.62 128.46
N ASP A 367 73.82 -9.60 127.20
CA ASP A 367 75.05 -10.25 126.76
C ASP A 367 76.29 -9.56 127.36
N ILE A 368 76.35 -8.22 127.38
CA ILE A 368 77.41 -7.47 128.07
C ILE A 368 77.47 -7.81 129.56
N ALA A 369 76.32 -7.84 130.25
CA ALA A 369 76.24 -8.18 131.67
C ALA A 369 76.56 -9.67 131.99
N ASN A 370 76.67 -10.53 130.98
CA ASN A 370 77.19 -11.90 131.10
C ASN A 370 78.68 -11.97 130.74
N MET A 371 79.11 -11.23 129.71
CA MET A 371 80.53 -11.07 129.34
C MET A 371 81.37 -10.57 130.51
N GLU A 372 80.90 -9.59 131.29
CA GLU A 372 81.62 -9.09 132.48
C GLU A 372 81.87 -10.18 133.53
N LYS A 373 80.91 -11.11 133.72
CA LYS A 373 81.03 -12.22 134.68
C LYS A 373 82.05 -13.26 134.22
N GLU A 374 82.01 -13.62 132.93
CA GLU A 374 82.97 -14.55 132.35
C GLU A 374 84.37 -13.94 132.26
N PHE A 375 84.49 -12.63 131.98
CA PHE A 375 85.79 -11.94 131.98
C PHE A 375 86.45 -11.92 133.38
N ALA A 376 85.65 -11.82 134.44
CA ALA A 376 86.13 -11.96 135.82
C ALA A 376 86.62 -13.39 136.13
N ARG A 377 85.96 -14.43 135.57
CA ARG A 377 86.38 -15.83 135.69
C ARG A 377 87.64 -16.12 134.87
N ILE A 378 87.71 -15.64 133.63
CA ILE A 378 88.87 -15.81 132.73
C ILE A 378 90.13 -15.23 133.38
N LYS A 379 90.06 -14.04 133.99
CA LYS A 379 91.21 -13.43 134.69
C LYS A 379 91.78 -14.27 135.82
N GLN A 380 90.96 -15.09 136.50
CA GLN A 380 91.46 -16.00 137.53
C GLN A 380 92.30 -17.12 136.87
N ILE A 381 91.75 -17.74 135.82
CA ILE A 381 92.43 -18.77 135.03
C ILE A 381 93.72 -18.22 134.41
N GLU A 382 93.73 -17.02 133.84
CA GLU A 382 94.92 -16.41 133.23
C GLU A 382 96.09 -16.28 134.23
N THR A 383 95.82 -15.97 135.51
CA THR A 383 96.87 -15.89 136.55
C THR A 383 97.45 -17.25 136.96
N GLU A 384 96.70 -18.34 136.75
CA GLU A 384 97.18 -19.72 136.92
C GLU A 384 97.95 -20.18 135.66
N ASP A 385 97.46 -19.80 134.48
CA ASP A 385 98.01 -20.19 133.18
C ASP A 385 99.35 -19.49 132.87
N GLU A 386 99.52 -18.21 133.25
CA GLU A 386 100.81 -17.51 133.14
C GLU A 386 101.94 -18.17 133.95
N GLN A 387 101.61 -18.87 135.05
CA GLN A 387 102.61 -19.64 135.80
C GLN A 387 103.05 -20.86 134.99
N GLN A 388 102.12 -21.58 134.35
CA GLN A 388 102.44 -22.75 133.53
C GLN A 388 103.19 -22.40 132.23
N ARG A 389 102.77 -21.33 131.52
CA ARG A 389 103.40 -20.93 130.24
C ARG A 389 104.89 -20.57 130.39
N ARG A 390 105.29 -20.01 131.54
CA ARG A 390 106.69 -19.70 131.89
C ARG A 390 107.58 -20.94 131.97
N ASP A 391 107.00 -22.14 132.16
CA ASP A 391 107.73 -23.40 132.20
C ASP A 391 107.68 -24.19 130.88
N ASN A 392 106.73 -23.86 129.98
CA ASN A 392 106.68 -24.45 128.63
C ASN A 392 107.49 -23.68 127.58
N THR A 393 107.48 -22.34 127.60
CA THR A 393 108.23 -21.52 126.60
C THR A 393 109.75 -21.78 126.63
N LYS A 394 110.28 -22.31 127.76
CA LYS A 394 111.67 -22.77 127.91
C LYS A 394 112.03 -24.00 127.04
N LYS A 395 111.05 -24.64 126.37
CA LYS A 395 111.21 -25.89 125.61
C LYS A 395 111.17 -25.64 124.09
N GLU A 396 110.14 -24.94 123.61
CA GLU A 396 109.78 -24.85 122.18
C GLU A 396 110.81 -24.11 121.31
N VAL A 397 111.56 -23.16 121.89
CA VAL A 397 112.59 -22.36 121.19
C VAL A 397 113.70 -23.24 120.57
N ALA A 398 113.82 -24.49 120.98
CA ALA A 398 114.79 -25.45 120.44
C ALA A 398 114.45 -26.02 119.04
N GLU A 399 113.21 -25.89 118.55
CA GLU A 399 112.74 -26.73 117.43
C GLU A 399 112.65 -26.05 116.06
N PHE A 400 112.16 -24.80 116.00
CA PHE A 400 111.64 -24.14 114.78
C PHE A 400 112.65 -23.85 113.63
N VAL A 401 113.96 -23.95 113.87
CA VAL A 401 115.02 -23.37 113.00
C VAL A 401 115.35 -24.27 111.78
N LYS A 402 114.36 -24.84 111.06
CA LYS A 402 114.60 -26.00 110.17
C LYS A 402 113.88 -26.10 108.80
N GLU A 403 112.89 -25.26 108.44
CA GLU A 403 111.79 -25.78 107.58
C GLU A 403 111.39 -25.00 106.29
N GLN A 404 112.03 -23.90 105.87
CA GLN A 404 111.34 -22.87 105.04
C GLN A 404 111.58 -22.78 103.49
N GLU A 405 112.33 -23.66 102.83
CA GLU A 405 113.11 -23.27 101.63
C GLU A 405 112.60 -23.64 100.19
N HIS A 406 111.30 -23.94 99.93
CA HIS A 406 110.95 -24.94 98.88
C HIS A 406 109.93 -24.66 97.70
N ALA A 407 109.44 -23.44 97.35
CA ALA A 407 108.12 -23.34 96.66
C ALA A 407 107.79 -22.26 95.55
N LEU A 408 108.45 -22.17 94.36
CA LEU A 408 108.34 -20.94 93.50
C LEU A 408 108.08 -20.93 91.94
N GLU A 409 107.86 -22.03 91.19
CA GLU A 409 108.31 -22.09 89.75
C GLU A 409 107.30 -22.02 88.53
N ILE A 410 105.96 -21.96 88.64
CA ILE A 410 105.06 -22.67 87.66
C ILE A 410 104.37 -21.93 86.44
N ILE A 411 104.34 -20.60 86.28
CA ILE A 411 103.11 -19.88 85.79
C ILE A 411 102.92 -19.47 84.27
N ARG A 412 103.77 -19.81 83.27
CA ARG A 412 104.07 -18.86 82.13
C ARG A 412 103.61 -19.13 80.65
N LEU A 413 102.42 -19.64 80.25
CA LEU A 413 102.26 -20.24 78.88
C LEU A 413 101.08 -19.93 77.88
N GLU A 414 100.05 -19.11 78.12
CA GLU A 414 98.72 -19.36 77.48
C GLU A 414 98.15 -18.42 76.35
N ASP A 415 98.76 -17.29 75.94
CA ASP A 415 98.02 -16.14 75.34
C ASP A 415 97.77 -16.02 73.79
N LEU A 416 98.16 -16.96 72.90
CA LEU A 416 98.59 -16.58 71.52
C LEU A 416 97.62 -16.68 70.29
N GLU A 417 96.34 -17.09 70.39
CA GLU A 417 95.65 -17.71 69.22
C GLU A 417 94.59 -16.90 68.40
N GLN A 418 94.13 -15.68 68.77
CA GLN A 418 92.77 -15.23 68.40
C GLN A 418 92.52 -14.43 67.08
N ASP A 419 93.52 -13.86 66.39
CA ASP A 419 93.30 -12.68 65.51
C ASP A 419 92.75 -12.88 64.06
N ASN A 420 92.68 -14.09 63.50
CA ASN A 420 92.69 -14.25 62.03
C ASN A 420 91.37 -14.07 61.24
N ILE A 421 90.20 -13.90 61.88
CA ILE A 421 88.89 -14.24 61.26
C ILE A 421 88.24 -13.14 60.37
N ILE A 422 88.62 -11.87 60.50
CA ILE A 422 87.71 -10.74 60.15
C ILE A 422 87.61 -10.38 58.65
N LYS A 423 88.54 -10.80 57.77
CA LYS A 423 88.79 -10.12 56.47
C LYS A 423 87.86 -10.44 55.27
N ILE A 424 86.96 -11.41 55.35
CA ILE A 424 86.35 -12.03 54.12
C ILE A 424 85.07 -11.32 53.60
N TYR A 425 84.34 -10.55 54.40
CA TYR A 425 82.94 -10.19 54.09
C TYR A 425 82.69 -8.98 53.15
N ALA A 426 83.73 -8.32 52.61
CA ALA A 426 83.58 -6.99 51.99
C ALA A 426 83.15 -6.96 50.50
N GLU A 427 83.56 -7.94 49.68
CA GLU A 427 83.64 -7.73 48.22
C GLU A 427 82.32 -7.98 47.45
N ALA A 428 81.37 -8.73 48.03
CA ALA A 428 80.23 -9.28 47.28
C ALA A 428 79.16 -8.26 46.83
N LYS A 429 79.14 -7.03 47.38
CA LYS A 429 77.97 -6.13 47.29
C LYS A 429 77.91 -5.25 46.03
N HIS A 430 79.00 -5.10 45.27
CA HIS A 430 79.11 -4.07 44.22
C HIS A 430 78.48 -4.44 42.86
N ASN A 431 78.35 -5.73 42.52
CA ASN A 431 78.09 -6.15 41.13
C ASN A 431 76.62 -6.11 40.66
N ILE A 432 75.64 -5.83 41.53
CA ILE A 432 74.22 -6.06 41.21
C ILE A 432 73.53 -4.88 40.49
N ASP A 433 73.90 -3.63 40.79
CA ASP A 433 73.11 -2.46 40.35
C ASP A 433 73.32 -2.04 38.88
N CYS A 434 74.40 -2.48 38.22
CA CYS A 434 74.72 -2.06 36.85
C CYS A 434 73.79 -2.61 35.75
N ILE A 435 73.02 -3.69 36.02
CA ILE A 435 72.28 -4.42 34.97
C ILE A 435 70.93 -3.79 34.62
N ARG A 436 70.27 -3.09 35.56
CA ARG A 436 68.87 -2.63 35.39
C ARG A 436 68.65 -1.56 34.32
N ARG A 437 69.64 -0.67 34.09
CA ARG A 437 69.45 0.60 33.35
C ARG A 437 69.40 0.47 31.81
N ARG A 438 69.44 -0.74 31.24
CA ARG A 438 69.64 -0.99 29.79
C ARG A 438 68.38 -1.40 29.00
N LYS A 439 67.21 -1.60 29.63
CA LYS A 439 66.02 -2.16 28.95
C LYS A 439 64.90 -1.19 28.59
N GLU A 440 64.92 0.06 29.06
CA GLU A 440 63.80 0.99 28.84
C GLU A 440 63.81 1.68 27.45
N GLU A 441 64.96 1.71 26.78
CA GLU A 441 65.12 2.41 25.47
C GLU A 441 64.50 1.68 24.27
N GLU A 442 64.12 0.40 24.40
CA GLU A 442 63.47 -0.34 23.30
C GLU A 442 62.03 0.14 23.01
N MET A 443 61.42 0.91 23.93
CA MET A 443 60.09 1.52 23.79
C MET A 443 59.98 2.55 22.66
N GLN A 444 61.10 3.05 22.10
CA GLN A 444 61.12 4.21 21.20
C GLN A 444 60.56 3.98 19.79
N LYS A 445 60.33 2.74 19.34
CA LYS A 445 59.99 2.43 17.92
C LYS A 445 58.50 2.48 17.57
N ALA A 446 57.73 3.29 18.30
CA ALA A 446 56.32 3.64 18.02
C ALA A 446 56.10 4.50 16.74
N LEU A 447 56.93 4.34 15.70
CA LEU A 447 57.02 5.28 14.55
C LEU A 447 56.25 4.82 13.30
N ASN A 448 56.03 3.51 13.12
CA ASN A 448 55.56 2.96 11.83
C ASN A 448 54.04 3.10 11.60
N ALA A 449 53.24 3.42 12.61
CA ALA A 449 51.77 3.45 12.56
C ALA A 449 51.14 4.63 11.76
N ARG A 450 51.91 5.32 10.90
CA ARG A 450 51.47 6.56 10.24
C ARG A 450 51.64 6.61 8.71
N ARG A 451 52.01 5.50 8.05
CA ARG A 451 52.25 5.47 6.57
C ARG A 451 51.18 4.78 5.71
N GLU A 452 50.27 3.99 6.29
CA GLU A 452 49.40 3.10 5.50
C GLU A 452 48.09 3.74 5.01
N ALA A 453 47.79 4.98 5.42
CA ALA A 453 46.52 5.65 5.09
C ALA A 453 46.47 6.33 3.70
N ALA A 454 47.60 6.51 3.01
CA ALA A 454 47.70 7.44 1.88
C ALA A 454 47.46 6.87 0.47
N VAL A 455 47.46 5.55 0.28
CA VAL A 455 47.54 4.94 -1.07
C VAL A 455 46.17 4.56 -1.68
N LYS A 456 45.11 4.46 -0.88
CA LYS A 456 43.79 3.93 -1.30
C LYS A 456 42.86 4.93 -2.03
N LYS A 457 43.37 5.94 -2.77
CA LYS A 457 42.49 7.00 -3.33
C LYS A 457 42.84 7.63 -4.70
N ALA A 458 43.66 6.99 -5.54
CA ALA A 458 44.05 7.54 -6.86
C ALA A 458 43.83 6.61 -8.07
N VAL A 459 42.99 5.57 -7.95
CA VAL A 459 42.70 4.59 -9.04
C VAL A 459 41.32 4.86 -9.67
N ALA A 460 40.94 6.13 -9.82
CA ALA A 460 39.56 6.55 -10.13
C ALA A 460 39.44 7.78 -11.06
N ALA A 461 40.34 7.92 -12.03
CA ALA A 461 40.30 8.90 -13.13
C ALA A 461 41.13 8.33 -14.31
N ALA A 462 40.64 7.39 -15.12
CA ALA A 462 39.35 7.29 -15.79
C ALA A 462 39.12 8.38 -16.87
N GLN A 463 39.34 7.97 -18.12
CA GLN A 463 38.54 8.33 -19.31
C GLN A 463 38.46 9.82 -19.73
N ALA A 464 39.44 10.25 -20.54
CA ALA A 464 39.23 11.21 -21.64
C ALA A 464 40.28 10.99 -22.74
N LYS A 465 39.86 10.50 -23.92
CA LYS A 465 40.68 10.36 -25.14
C LYS A 465 39.79 10.31 -26.39
N GLY A 466 40.11 11.11 -27.41
CA GLY A 466 39.63 10.95 -28.79
C GLY A 466 38.84 12.15 -29.33
N ASP A 467 39.52 13.08 -30.01
CA ASP A 467 38.95 14.20 -30.79
C ASP A 467 40.04 14.79 -31.74
N GLU A 468 40.55 14.03 -32.74
CA GLU A 468 41.58 14.53 -33.69
C GLU A 468 41.66 13.70 -35.02
N GLU A 469 40.55 13.56 -35.77
CA GLU A 469 40.58 12.82 -37.07
C GLU A 469 39.91 13.54 -38.29
N ASP A 470 39.17 14.63 -38.12
CA ASP A 470 38.28 15.22 -39.16
C ASP A 470 38.85 16.42 -39.97
N ARG A 471 39.98 16.30 -40.70
CA ARG A 471 40.59 17.48 -41.41
C ARG A 471 41.13 17.34 -42.85
N ILE A 472 41.00 16.20 -43.55
CA ILE A 472 41.89 15.90 -44.72
C ILE A 472 41.27 16.02 -46.15
N ILE A 473 39.95 16.08 -46.36
CA ILE A 473 39.32 15.72 -47.66
C ILE A 473 38.74 16.91 -48.49
N LYS A 474 39.54 17.84 -49.06
CA LYS A 474 39.02 18.98 -49.90
C LYS A 474 39.93 19.59 -51.03
N LYS A 475 40.51 18.84 -51.98
CA LYS A 475 41.16 19.41 -53.20
C LYS A 475 41.18 18.44 -54.42
N ALA A 476 40.34 18.59 -55.47
CA ALA A 476 40.31 17.59 -56.57
C ALA A 476 39.62 17.91 -57.96
N ILE A 477 39.19 19.12 -58.36
CA ILE A 477 38.30 19.28 -59.55
C ILE A 477 38.53 20.58 -60.36
N GLU A 478 39.23 20.57 -61.52
CA GLU A 478 39.34 21.81 -62.36
C GLU A 478 39.77 21.75 -63.88
N GLU A 479 39.95 20.60 -64.55
CA GLU A 479 40.50 20.54 -65.95
C GLU A 479 39.53 19.93 -66.99
N ARG A 480 39.20 20.57 -68.15
CA ARG A 480 38.33 19.94 -69.20
C ARG A 480 38.44 20.26 -70.73
N GLU A 481 37.65 21.16 -71.35
CA GLU A 481 37.24 21.05 -72.79
C GLU A 481 37.40 22.31 -73.67
N GLU A 482 37.80 22.15 -74.96
CA GLU A 482 38.31 23.26 -75.80
C GLU A 482 38.27 23.03 -77.36
N ILE A 483 37.21 22.44 -77.97
CA ILE A 483 37.39 21.62 -79.23
C ILE A 483 36.79 22.02 -80.63
N GLU A 484 35.52 22.42 -80.83
CA GLU A 484 34.81 22.23 -82.13
C GLU A 484 34.52 23.51 -82.98
N PHE A 485 34.62 23.48 -84.34
CA PHE A 485 34.52 24.71 -85.18
C PHE A 485 34.17 24.60 -86.70
N GLU A 486 35.10 24.18 -87.57
CA GLU A 486 35.44 24.82 -88.89
C GLU A 486 34.40 24.91 -90.06
N LYS A 487 33.18 24.40 -89.92
CA LYS A 487 32.38 23.74 -91.00
C LYS A 487 31.87 24.52 -92.24
N LEU A 488 32.40 25.69 -92.64
CA LEU A 488 31.54 26.80 -93.11
C LEU A 488 31.72 27.42 -94.55
N GLN A 489 31.94 26.67 -95.66
CA GLN A 489 32.22 27.33 -97.00
C GLN A 489 31.54 26.86 -98.31
N ALA A 490 30.84 25.72 -98.41
CA ALA A 490 30.63 25.02 -99.70
C ALA A 490 29.59 25.58 -100.72
N GLU A 491 28.99 26.76 -100.53
CA GLU A 491 27.58 26.99 -100.93
C GLU A 491 27.30 27.76 -102.25
N LYS A 492 28.29 28.41 -102.88
CA LYS A 492 28.00 29.59 -103.74
C LYS A 492 27.50 29.38 -105.19
N LYS A 493 27.73 28.23 -105.85
CA LYS A 493 27.61 28.15 -107.33
C LYS A 493 26.24 27.74 -107.91
N TYR A 494 25.30 27.32 -107.09
CA TYR A 494 23.98 26.79 -107.52
C TYR A 494 22.97 27.87 -108.00
N GLN A 495 23.39 29.12 -108.19
CA GLN A 495 22.50 30.28 -108.02
C GLN A 495 21.85 30.87 -109.29
N GLU A 496 22.39 30.63 -110.50
CA GLU A 496 21.98 31.38 -111.71
C GLU A 496 20.89 30.73 -112.56
N GLN A 497 20.91 29.40 -112.81
CA GLN A 497 19.88 28.75 -113.63
C GLN A 497 18.46 28.95 -113.06
N LEU A 498 18.37 29.01 -111.73
CA LEU A 498 17.19 29.43 -110.98
C LEU A 498 16.55 30.74 -111.49
N GLU A 499 17.25 31.67 -112.16
CA GLU A 499 16.72 33.00 -112.52
C GLU A 499 15.54 33.00 -113.51
N LYS A 500 15.53 32.09 -114.49
CA LYS A 500 14.52 32.11 -115.57
C LYS A 500 13.23 31.42 -115.15
N ASP A 501 13.34 30.26 -114.51
CA ASP A 501 12.20 29.58 -113.88
C ASP A 501 11.57 30.52 -112.83
N ARG A 502 12.40 31.17 -111.99
CA ARG A 502 11.96 32.25 -111.08
C ARG A 502 11.16 33.38 -111.74
N LYS A 503 11.17 33.59 -113.07
CA LYS A 503 10.38 34.67 -113.73
C LYS A 503 8.99 34.20 -114.16
N GLU A 504 8.87 33.03 -114.78
CA GLU A 504 7.55 32.49 -115.14
C GLU A 504 6.80 31.92 -113.93
N GLU A 505 7.52 31.30 -113.01
CA GLU A 505 6.98 30.99 -111.69
C GLU A 505 6.49 32.28 -111.03
N ARG A 506 7.27 33.37 -111.00
CA ARG A 506 6.83 34.65 -110.41
C ARG A 506 5.49 35.16 -110.95
N ILE A 507 5.16 34.97 -112.23
CA ILE A 507 3.87 35.43 -112.79
C ILE A 507 2.71 34.48 -112.42
N LYS A 508 2.92 33.16 -112.51
CA LYS A 508 1.93 32.15 -112.11
C LYS A 508 1.70 32.19 -110.58
N GLN A 509 2.77 32.39 -109.82
CA GLN A 509 2.80 32.67 -108.39
C GLN A 509 2.09 33.98 -108.07
N ALA A 510 2.35 35.10 -108.75
CA ALA A 510 1.68 36.38 -108.50
C ALA A 510 0.15 36.29 -108.67
N LYS A 511 -0.36 35.52 -109.65
CA LYS A 511 -1.80 35.26 -109.76
C LYS A 511 -2.33 34.37 -108.62
N ARG A 512 -1.64 33.27 -108.30
CA ARG A 512 -1.95 32.42 -107.14
C ARG A 512 -1.83 33.17 -105.81
N GLU A 513 -0.97 34.19 -105.72
CA GLU A 513 -0.81 35.06 -104.56
C GLU A 513 -1.90 36.13 -104.51
N ALA A 514 -2.33 36.72 -105.63
CA ALA A 514 -3.44 37.65 -105.63
C ALA A 514 -4.73 36.95 -105.18
N GLN A 515 -4.98 35.73 -105.68
CA GLN A 515 -6.12 34.92 -105.25
C GLN A 515 -5.98 34.45 -103.80
N ARG A 516 -4.81 33.89 -103.41
CA ARG A 516 -4.55 33.55 -101.99
C ARG A 516 -4.69 34.77 -101.09
N LYS A 517 -4.19 35.94 -101.45
CA LYS A 517 -4.36 37.19 -100.67
C LYS A 517 -5.82 37.62 -100.57
N PHE A 518 -6.68 37.31 -101.55
CA PHE A 518 -8.12 37.54 -101.41
C PHE A 518 -8.75 36.56 -100.41
N GLU A 519 -8.49 35.26 -100.58
CA GLU A 519 -8.96 34.19 -99.70
C GLU A 519 -8.43 34.35 -98.26
N GLU A 520 -7.15 34.70 -98.09
CA GLU A 520 -6.49 35.08 -96.84
C GLU A 520 -7.12 36.33 -96.23
N ASN A 521 -7.48 37.36 -97.00
CA ASN A 521 -8.17 38.54 -96.46
C ASN A 521 -9.60 38.22 -96.01
N GLU A 522 -10.30 37.30 -96.67
CA GLU A 522 -11.64 36.85 -96.27
C GLU A 522 -11.57 35.92 -95.04
N ILE A 523 -10.61 35.00 -95.01
CA ILE A 523 -10.25 34.20 -93.84
C ILE A 523 -9.83 35.10 -92.68
N MET A 524 -9.04 36.16 -92.91
CA MET A 524 -8.65 37.14 -91.87
C MET A 524 -9.85 37.93 -91.35
N LYS A 525 -10.80 38.34 -92.20
CA LYS A 525 -12.06 38.96 -91.74
C LYS A 525 -12.88 37.99 -90.89
N TRP A 526 -12.99 36.73 -91.30
CA TRP A 526 -13.72 35.69 -90.57
C TRP A 526 -13.03 35.32 -89.25
N GLN A 527 -11.71 35.16 -89.25
CA GLN A 527 -10.89 34.97 -88.06
C GLN A 527 -10.95 36.19 -87.14
N MET A 528 -10.98 37.41 -87.66
CA MET A 528 -11.11 38.63 -86.86
C MET A 528 -12.49 38.74 -86.22
N LEU A 529 -13.56 38.45 -86.96
CA LEU A 529 -14.93 38.41 -86.42
C LEU A 529 -15.07 37.31 -85.35
N ASN A 530 -14.49 36.14 -85.59
CA ASN A 530 -14.45 35.06 -84.60
C ASN A 530 -13.56 35.39 -83.40
N ARG A 531 -12.43 36.12 -83.58
CA ARG A 531 -11.63 36.67 -82.48
C ARG A 531 -12.40 37.70 -81.67
N PHE A 532 -13.25 38.54 -82.27
CA PHE A 532 -14.14 39.42 -81.51
C PHE A 532 -15.16 38.60 -80.71
N LYS A 533 -15.86 37.64 -81.33
CA LYS A 533 -16.81 36.75 -80.64
C LYS A 533 -16.16 35.96 -79.50
N THR A 534 -14.98 35.35 -79.72
CA THR A 534 -14.27 34.63 -78.65
C THR A 534 -13.73 35.58 -77.59
N ASN A 535 -13.21 36.76 -77.95
CA ASN A 535 -12.81 37.78 -76.97
C ASN A 535 -13.98 38.23 -76.11
N ASP A 536 -15.19 38.38 -76.66
CA ASP A 536 -16.36 38.80 -75.89
C ASP A 536 -16.88 37.67 -74.98
N VAL A 537 -16.91 36.42 -75.46
CA VAL A 537 -17.15 35.23 -74.62
C VAL A 537 -16.08 35.08 -73.53
N ILE A 538 -14.81 35.35 -73.83
CA ILE A 538 -13.70 35.32 -72.87
C ILE A 538 -13.83 36.47 -71.85
N LYS A 539 -14.26 37.67 -72.25
CA LYS A 539 -14.56 38.77 -71.31
C LYS A 539 -15.69 38.40 -70.35
N GLU A 540 -16.77 37.81 -70.86
CA GLU A 540 -17.86 37.33 -70.00
C GLU A 540 -17.43 36.21 -69.05
N TYR A 541 -16.67 35.23 -69.57
CA TYR A 541 -16.12 34.15 -68.76
C TYR A 541 -15.17 34.67 -67.68
N ASN A 542 -14.27 35.60 -68.02
CA ASN A 542 -13.36 36.23 -67.08
C ASN A 542 -14.11 37.04 -66.02
N LYS A 543 -15.12 37.83 -66.39
CA LYS A 543 -15.98 38.54 -65.41
C LYS A 543 -16.67 37.57 -64.44
N LYS A 544 -17.31 36.52 -64.96
CA LYS A 544 -17.95 35.48 -64.13
C LYS A 544 -16.93 34.77 -63.22
N LYS A 545 -15.71 34.54 -63.69
CA LYS A 545 -14.60 33.99 -62.90
C LYS A 545 -14.09 34.97 -61.83
N GLU A 546 -14.00 36.26 -62.13
CA GLU A 546 -13.65 37.33 -61.18
C GLU A 546 -14.73 37.48 -60.10
N GLU A 547 -16.01 37.45 -60.48
CA GLU A 547 -17.16 37.41 -59.58
C GLU A 547 -17.15 36.16 -58.68
N GLU A 548 -16.92 34.97 -59.25
CA GLU A 548 -16.75 33.73 -58.49
C GLU A 548 -15.56 33.78 -57.52
N GLU A 549 -14.41 34.27 -57.97
CA GLU A 549 -13.24 34.45 -57.12
C GLU A 549 -13.46 35.48 -56.03
N TRP A 550 -14.19 36.56 -56.32
CA TRP A 550 -14.59 37.56 -55.33
C TRP A 550 -15.55 36.97 -54.30
N GLN A 551 -16.54 36.19 -54.72
CA GLN A 551 -17.45 35.46 -53.81
C GLN A 551 -16.69 34.42 -52.97
N LYS A 552 -15.72 33.72 -53.54
CA LYS A 552 -14.82 32.79 -52.80
C LYS A 552 -13.97 33.55 -51.78
N LYS A 553 -13.38 34.70 -52.15
CA LYS A 553 -12.61 35.59 -51.26
C LYS A 553 -13.50 36.16 -50.13
N LEU A 554 -14.75 36.53 -50.43
CA LEU A 554 -15.70 37.06 -49.46
C LEU A 554 -16.15 36.00 -48.45
N ARG A 555 -16.52 34.79 -48.92
CA ARG A 555 -16.83 33.65 -48.04
C ARG A 555 -15.62 33.25 -47.18
N TYR A 556 -14.43 33.16 -47.78
CA TYR A 556 -13.21 32.89 -47.01
C TYR A 556 -12.96 33.94 -45.93
N ARG A 557 -13.21 35.23 -46.20
CA ARG A 557 -13.14 36.31 -45.21
C ARG A 557 -14.21 36.18 -44.11
N GLN A 558 -15.42 35.73 -44.44
CA GLN A 558 -16.47 35.43 -43.46
C GLN A 558 -16.03 34.29 -42.53
N ASN A 559 -15.60 33.16 -43.09
CA ASN A 559 -15.06 32.03 -42.33
C ASN A 559 -13.87 32.44 -41.43
N LEU A 560 -12.99 33.33 -41.90
CA LEU A 560 -11.89 33.86 -41.08
C LEU A 560 -12.39 34.73 -39.91
N PHE A 561 -13.42 35.56 -40.12
CA PHE A 561 -14.01 36.33 -39.03
C PHE A 561 -14.74 35.45 -38.02
N GLU A 562 -15.42 34.40 -38.48
CA GLU A 562 -16.04 33.37 -37.63
C GLU A 562 -14.96 32.66 -36.79
N GLN A 563 -13.89 32.18 -37.42
CA GLN A 563 -12.73 31.59 -36.72
C GLN A 563 -12.06 32.56 -35.74
N MET A 564 -11.97 33.86 -36.05
CA MET A 564 -11.45 34.86 -35.10
C MET A 564 -12.37 35.00 -33.88
N ALA A 565 -13.70 35.07 -34.10
CA ALA A 565 -14.69 35.15 -33.03
C ALA A 565 -14.70 33.89 -32.15
N GLU A 566 -14.64 32.70 -32.76
CA GLU A 566 -14.50 31.42 -32.05
C GLU A 566 -13.21 31.40 -31.21
N ASN A 567 -12.07 31.76 -31.79
CA ASN A 567 -10.79 31.81 -31.07
C ASN A 567 -10.81 32.82 -29.91
N ASP A 568 -11.47 33.98 -30.05
CA ASP A 568 -11.58 34.96 -28.97
C ASP A 568 -12.58 34.54 -27.88
N VAL A 569 -13.62 33.76 -28.22
CA VAL A 569 -14.47 33.08 -27.23
C VAL A 569 -13.71 31.97 -26.51
N VAL A 570 -12.91 31.16 -27.22
CA VAL A 570 -12.05 30.13 -26.61
C VAL A 570 -11.01 30.76 -25.67
N LYS A 571 -10.33 31.84 -26.07
CA LYS A 571 -9.40 32.58 -25.21
C LYS A 571 -10.07 33.12 -23.94
N LYS A 572 -11.31 33.62 -24.03
CA LYS A 572 -12.09 34.06 -22.85
C LYS A 572 -12.40 32.88 -21.94
N ILE A 573 -12.98 31.80 -22.46
CA ILE A 573 -13.26 30.56 -21.71
C ILE A 573 -11.99 29.97 -21.09
N GLN A 574 -10.83 30.13 -21.73
CA GLN A 574 -9.54 29.69 -21.23
C GLN A 574 -9.04 30.56 -20.07
N LYS A 575 -9.10 31.89 -20.19
CA LYS A 575 -8.85 32.81 -19.06
C LYS A 575 -9.82 32.60 -17.91
N ASP A 576 -11.12 32.48 -18.18
CA ASP A 576 -12.15 32.19 -17.18
C ASP A 576 -11.90 30.86 -16.43
N LYS A 577 -11.13 29.93 -17.01
CA LYS A 577 -10.67 28.69 -16.35
C LYS A 577 -9.37 28.90 -15.58
N GLU A 578 -8.41 29.61 -16.15
CA GLU A 578 -7.13 29.96 -15.50
C GLU A 578 -7.39 30.79 -14.22
N ASP A 579 -8.26 31.80 -14.30
CA ASP A 579 -8.71 32.61 -13.16
C ASP A 579 -9.45 31.78 -12.10
N LYS A 580 -10.27 30.81 -12.50
CA LYS A 580 -10.95 29.89 -11.56
C LYS A 580 -9.99 28.90 -10.90
N ILE A 581 -9.04 28.34 -11.65
CA ILE A 581 -8.00 27.47 -11.10
C ILE A 581 -7.13 28.25 -10.11
N PHE A 582 -6.85 29.52 -10.39
CA PHE A 582 -6.14 30.43 -9.48
C PHE A 582 -6.96 30.74 -8.22
N GLN A 583 -8.26 31.07 -8.35
CA GLN A 583 -9.18 31.27 -7.23
C GLN A 583 -9.30 30.01 -6.35
N GLU A 584 -9.57 28.84 -6.96
CA GLU A 584 -9.60 27.56 -6.25
C GLU A 584 -8.27 27.25 -5.54
N SER A 585 -7.13 27.67 -6.08
CA SER A 585 -5.81 27.45 -5.47
C SER A 585 -5.58 28.38 -4.29
N LEU A 586 -6.00 29.65 -4.38
CA LEU A 586 -6.03 30.58 -3.26
C LEU A 586 -6.98 30.09 -2.15
N GLU A 587 -8.17 29.60 -2.49
CA GLU A 587 -9.11 29.02 -1.52
C GLU A 587 -8.50 27.81 -0.80
N LYS A 588 -7.84 26.90 -1.54
CA LYS A 588 -7.14 25.74 -0.94
C LYS A 588 -6.01 26.17 0.01
N ILE A 589 -5.23 27.19 -0.32
CA ILE A 589 -4.19 27.74 0.58
C ILE A 589 -4.85 28.34 1.83
N ASN A 590 -5.84 29.22 1.67
CA ASN A 590 -6.57 29.81 2.79
C ASN A 590 -7.22 28.75 3.70
N ASP A 591 -7.66 27.61 3.16
CA ASP A 591 -8.23 26.52 3.94
C ASP A 591 -7.18 25.64 4.61
N GLU A 592 -5.98 25.44 4.04
CA GLU A 592 -4.85 24.80 4.74
C GLU A 592 -4.32 25.70 5.88
N ASP A 593 -4.30 27.03 5.67
CA ASP A 593 -3.94 28.03 6.69
C ASP A 593 -4.96 28.06 7.84
N LYS A 594 -6.27 28.10 7.56
CA LYS A 594 -7.32 27.97 8.61
C LYS A 594 -7.14 26.70 9.42
N GLN A 595 -6.99 25.55 8.76
CA GLN A 595 -6.74 24.27 9.44
C GLN A 595 -5.48 24.31 10.33
N PHE A 596 -4.46 25.10 9.95
CA PHE A 596 -3.26 25.31 10.76
C PHE A 596 -3.49 26.22 11.97
N PHE A 597 -4.24 27.32 11.83
CA PHE A 597 -4.57 28.18 12.97
C PHE A 597 -5.58 27.52 13.92
N ASP A 598 -6.60 26.82 13.40
CA ASP A 598 -7.52 26.01 14.20
C ASP A 598 -6.76 24.97 15.04
N TYR A 599 -5.79 24.26 14.43
CA TYR A 599 -4.95 23.30 15.15
C TYR A 599 -3.92 23.97 16.09
N ALA A 600 -3.44 25.17 15.75
CA ALA A 600 -2.60 25.98 16.63
C ALA A 600 -3.33 26.37 17.92
N ASP A 601 -4.61 26.77 17.80
CA ASP A 601 -5.45 27.12 18.94
C ASP A 601 -5.87 25.87 19.74
N GLU A 602 -6.21 24.72 19.10
CA GLU A 602 -6.39 23.42 19.80
C GLU A 602 -5.18 23.11 20.70
N VAL A 603 -3.96 23.28 20.18
CA VAL A 603 -2.71 22.96 20.87
C VAL A 603 -2.36 24.00 21.94
N LEU A 604 -2.61 25.28 21.71
CA LEU A 604 -2.42 26.34 22.71
C LEU A 604 -3.40 26.20 23.88
N GLU A 605 -4.68 25.93 23.63
CA GLU A 605 -5.65 25.68 24.71
C GLU A 605 -5.28 24.43 25.51
N TYR A 606 -4.89 23.34 24.85
CA TYR A 606 -4.46 22.12 25.52
C TYR A 606 -3.21 22.32 26.40
N ALA A 607 -2.23 23.10 25.94
CA ALA A 607 -1.06 23.48 26.74
C ALA A 607 -1.43 24.35 27.95
N LYS A 608 -2.23 25.42 27.73
CA LYS A 608 -2.74 26.31 28.80
C LYS A 608 -3.53 25.55 29.85
N LYS A 609 -4.45 24.66 29.44
CA LYS A 609 -5.29 23.83 30.32
C LYS A 609 -4.47 22.84 31.17
N LYS A 610 -3.24 22.52 30.75
CA LYS A 610 -2.29 21.69 31.50
C LYS A 610 -1.22 22.49 32.25
N ASN A 611 -1.34 23.83 32.33
CA ASN A 611 -0.35 24.75 32.92
C ASN A 611 1.07 24.58 32.33
N ARG A 612 1.18 24.28 31.03
CA ARG A 612 2.47 24.12 30.32
C ARG A 612 2.91 25.43 29.68
N SER A 613 4.23 25.62 29.55
CA SER A 613 4.80 26.76 28.83
C SER A 613 4.36 26.76 27.35
N THR A 614 3.60 27.78 26.95
CA THR A 614 3.14 27.98 25.56
C THR A 614 4.23 28.50 24.63
N THR A 615 5.34 29.00 25.18
CA THR A 615 6.41 29.67 24.43
C THR A 615 7.03 28.85 23.27
N PRO A 616 7.14 27.50 23.30
CA PRO A 616 7.60 26.74 22.14
C PRO A 616 6.58 26.77 20.99
N ILE A 617 5.29 26.74 21.32
CA ILE A 617 4.16 26.65 20.40
C ILE A 617 3.97 28.01 19.70
N GLU A 618 3.95 29.08 20.49
CA GLU A 618 3.92 30.48 20.02
C GLU A 618 5.09 30.77 19.06
N ARG A 619 6.29 30.29 19.37
CA ARG A 619 7.47 30.43 18.50
C ARG A 619 7.29 29.70 17.16
N CYS A 620 6.66 28.53 17.12
CA CYS A 620 6.35 27.83 15.87
C CYS A 620 5.35 28.60 15.00
N ILE A 621 4.31 29.19 15.61
CA ILE A 621 3.30 30.02 14.92
C ILE A 621 3.94 31.31 14.37
N TYR A 622 4.85 31.92 15.12
CA TYR A 622 5.61 33.10 14.66
C TYR A 622 6.58 32.77 13.52
N VAL A 623 7.15 31.56 13.49
CA VAL A 623 8.06 31.14 12.41
C VAL A 623 7.30 30.84 11.11
N SER A 624 6.14 30.17 11.15
CA SER A 624 5.33 29.95 9.93
C SER A 624 4.90 31.28 9.33
N THR A 625 4.18 32.12 10.09
CA THR A 625 3.63 33.43 9.64
C THR A 625 4.66 34.46 9.13
N ASN A 626 5.96 34.19 9.24
CA ASN A 626 7.03 34.99 8.63
C ASN A 626 7.72 34.28 7.45
N HIS A 627 7.71 32.95 7.40
CA HIS A 627 8.27 32.21 6.26
C HIS A 627 7.45 32.46 4.99
N ASP A 628 6.11 32.52 5.12
CA ASP A 628 5.18 32.77 4.01
C ASP A 628 5.34 34.18 3.44
N LYS A 629 5.56 35.17 4.33
CA LYS A 629 5.85 36.57 3.93
C LYS A 629 7.14 36.65 3.12
N GLN A 630 8.19 35.92 3.50
CA GLN A 630 9.43 35.87 2.72
C GLN A 630 9.21 35.19 1.36
N PHE A 631 8.41 34.12 1.30
CA PHE A 631 8.14 33.38 0.06
C PHE A 631 7.32 34.21 -0.95
N LEU A 632 6.36 35.00 -0.47
CA LEU A 632 5.62 35.97 -1.28
C LEU A 632 6.55 37.06 -1.83
N PHE A 633 7.44 37.63 -1.00
CA PHE A 633 8.41 38.62 -1.46
C PHE A 633 9.40 38.06 -2.50
N SER A 634 9.88 36.82 -2.35
CA SER A 634 10.79 36.22 -3.34
C SER A 634 10.13 35.94 -4.69
N ASN A 635 8.83 35.61 -4.71
CA ASN A 635 8.11 35.35 -5.95
C ASN A 635 7.69 36.66 -6.67
N PHE A 636 7.41 37.74 -5.93
CA PHE A 636 7.08 39.05 -6.51
C PHE A 636 8.28 39.77 -7.14
N VAL A 637 9.52 39.32 -6.88
CA VAL A 637 10.77 39.85 -7.48
C VAL A 637 11.20 39.08 -8.73
N ASN A 638 10.54 37.97 -9.07
CA ASN A 638 10.85 37.09 -10.20
C ASN A 638 9.75 37.07 -11.28
N PHE A 639 8.98 38.16 -11.42
CA PHE A 639 7.88 38.30 -12.38
C PHE A 639 7.90 39.67 -13.08
#